data_AF-A0A918T5Q9-F1
#
_entry.id   AF-A0A918T5Q9-F1
#
_cell.length_a   1.000
_cell.length_b   1.000
_cell.length_c   1.000
_cell.angle_alpha   90.00
_cell.angle_beta   90.00
_cell.angle_gamma   90.00
#
_symmetry.space_group_name_H-M   'P 1'
#
loop_
_entity.id
_entity.type
_entity.pdbx_description
1 polymer ?
#
loop_
_entity_poly.entity_id
_entity_poly.type
_entity_poly.pdbx_seq_one_letter_code
_entity_poly.pdbx_strand_id
1 'polypeptide(L)'
;MKEEAKLVPLSLPVDASRRERQGFARLCTQLASTPVGAEAVGDHERWMKAAKINNLYDQPLFAAAAHVAIDLVDQGWTVRVDRSEAVFTPPSVHGDRKVEKARIRRQEHLRRDEQLRKSSVRRFVEGMERTHQHGDRLVSVFNLMRDGRELADAFQRAGASADVIKPYIQIVDSSTCELTGFKLHDIWRYFRHTWSNAYATVPGRSMPILVRDAATEFHAVIGLAAISSPVVQIAERDHWMGWETDQFLEQLQAEPTADIAGWLVQRIEGQQSEIYVDDLLRDGILQPTDLAAPTPEVFARLRADADRHRQRHHQASTIRAVRNIDREAWVERAETDLFRSKRSSALAEALEIASLLGGYLSPPTIEGLTKAFSDPKARSQMRRVVRRARGERVGTVIADLTVCGAVAPYSALAAGKLVGALAVSPQVLCAYREKYARPSEIASAMAGRPILREPRLSFVGTTSLYGTGSSQYNRLFWPADVMGGESDIRMGFHELGRSRSFGTSHFSDETVDALVRVSTLRGSLVRVNSLFGEGVSPRLRKVRVGLAALGWPANELLKHGRERILYGVPLVENVRDYSLGVDQEPRYLLNPELTEADAKVSEWWLERWCRRRATQEHVLESMRSHRLVRPVEHGARVPLPVGEGMAAPGEEMFPISN
;
A
#
# COMPACT_ATOMS: atom_id res chain seq x y z
N MET A 1 -24.74 10.44 -9.67
CA MET A 1 -24.38 11.21 -10.88
C MET A 1 -23.12 10.61 -11.46
N LYS A 2 -23.12 10.14 -12.72
CA LYS A 2 -21.87 9.79 -13.40
C LYS A 2 -21.16 11.11 -13.68
N GLU A 3 -20.04 11.37 -13.02
CA GLU A 3 -19.13 12.44 -13.42
C GLU A 3 -18.77 12.17 -14.89
N GLU A 4 -19.06 13.11 -15.79
CA GLU A 4 -18.62 13.00 -17.17
C GLU A 4 -17.09 12.92 -17.19
N ALA A 5 -16.55 12.05 -18.04
CA ALA A 5 -15.11 11.86 -18.16
C ALA A 5 -14.46 13.19 -18.58
N LYS A 6 -13.71 13.81 -17.66
CA LYS A 6 -13.09 15.10 -17.90
C LYS A 6 -12.06 14.98 -19.03
N LEU A 7 -12.25 15.78 -20.07
CA LEU A 7 -11.33 15.91 -21.18
C LEU A 7 -10.06 16.64 -20.71
N VAL A 8 -8.90 16.07 -21.03
CA VAL A 8 -7.59 16.62 -20.63
C VAL A 8 -6.79 17.00 -21.88
N PRO A 9 -6.80 18.29 -22.29
CA PRO A 9 -5.94 18.75 -23.36
C PRO A 9 -4.48 18.73 -22.89
N LEU A 10 -3.61 18.04 -23.64
CA LEU A 10 -2.18 17.95 -23.36
C LEU A 10 -1.37 18.53 -24.52
N SER A 11 -0.55 19.53 -24.23
CA SER A 11 0.36 20.17 -25.18
C SER A 11 1.72 20.39 -24.54
N LEU A 12 2.77 20.47 -25.35
CA LEU A 12 4.09 20.81 -24.84
C LEU A 12 4.15 22.29 -24.39
N PRO A 13 4.99 22.61 -23.38
CA PRO A 13 5.23 23.99 -22.95
C PRO A 13 5.62 24.96 -24.09
N VAL A 14 5.38 26.25 -23.88
CA VAL A 14 5.63 27.31 -24.89
C VAL A 14 7.10 27.43 -25.28
N ASP A 15 8.02 27.05 -24.41
CA ASP A 15 9.47 27.02 -24.67
C ASP A 15 9.94 25.74 -25.38
N ALA A 16 9.06 24.76 -25.62
CA ALA A 16 9.40 23.59 -26.42
C ALA A 16 9.64 23.97 -27.89
N SER A 17 10.69 23.41 -28.47
CA SER A 17 11.09 23.69 -29.85
C SER A 17 10.02 23.26 -30.86
N ARG A 18 10.01 23.88 -32.05
CA ARG A 18 9.08 23.50 -33.13
C ARG A 18 9.19 22.01 -33.49
N ARG A 19 10.42 21.46 -33.44
CA ARG A 19 10.71 20.05 -33.71
C ARG A 19 10.04 19.13 -32.67
N GLU A 20 10.15 19.46 -31.39
CA GLU A 20 9.53 18.71 -30.30
C GLU A 20 8.01 18.73 -30.39
N ARG A 21 7.41 19.90 -30.67
CA ARG A 21 5.95 20.01 -30.86
C ARG A 21 5.44 19.18 -32.03
N GLN A 22 6.14 19.21 -33.16
CA GLN A 22 5.81 18.37 -34.31
C GLN A 22 6.00 16.88 -33.99
N GLY A 23 7.05 16.51 -33.25
CA GLY A 23 7.27 15.15 -32.79
C GLY A 23 6.13 14.64 -31.90
N PHE A 24 5.70 15.46 -30.94
CA PHE A 24 4.60 15.14 -30.03
C PHE A 24 3.26 15.04 -30.78
N ALA A 25 2.95 15.97 -31.69
CA ALA A 25 1.76 15.89 -32.51
C ALA A 25 1.73 14.60 -33.35
N ARG A 26 2.85 14.22 -33.99
CA ARG A 26 2.96 12.96 -34.74
C ARG A 26 2.71 11.74 -33.85
N LEU A 27 3.27 11.71 -32.65
CA LEU A 27 3.04 10.63 -31.69
C LEU A 27 1.57 10.55 -31.31
N CYS A 28 0.95 11.66 -30.93
CA CYS A 28 -0.47 11.69 -30.57
C CYS A 28 -1.38 11.23 -31.71
N THR A 29 -1.07 11.57 -32.96
CA THR A 29 -1.81 11.07 -34.13
C THR A 29 -1.68 9.55 -34.27
N GLN A 30 -0.49 8.98 -34.07
CA GLN A 30 -0.27 7.53 -34.10
C GLN A 30 -1.00 6.80 -32.96
N LEU A 31 -0.97 7.38 -31.76
CA LEU A 31 -1.70 6.88 -30.60
C LEU A 31 -3.22 6.90 -30.86
N ALA A 32 -3.74 7.98 -31.46
CA ALA A 32 -5.16 8.13 -31.78
C ALA A 32 -5.65 7.17 -32.89
N SER A 33 -4.77 6.76 -33.82
CA SER A 33 -5.13 5.84 -34.90
C SER A 33 -5.12 4.37 -34.50
N THR A 34 -4.69 4.04 -33.27
CA THR A 34 -4.58 2.65 -32.82
C THR A 34 -5.86 2.20 -32.12
N PRO A 35 -6.47 1.06 -32.52
CA PRO A 35 -7.66 0.55 -31.85
C PRO A 35 -7.41 0.28 -30.36
N VAL A 36 -8.35 0.71 -29.52
CA VAL A 36 -8.31 0.44 -28.07
C VAL A 36 -8.27 -1.07 -27.84
N GLY A 37 -7.18 -1.58 -27.30
CA GLY A 37 -7.02 -3.02 -27.01
C GLY A 37 -6.41 -3.86 -28.13
N ALA A 38 -5.86 -3.26 -29.19
CA ALA A 38 -4.94 -3.97 -30.06
C ALA A 38 -3.76 -4.51 -29.22
N GLU A 39 -3.34 -5.75 -29.47
CA GLU A 39 -2.22 -6.42 -28.79
C GLU A 39 -0.90 -5.68 -29.05
N ALA A 40 -0.69 -4.57 -28.35
CA ALA A 40 0.58 -3.88 -28.26
C ALA A 40 1.05 -4.05 -26.82
N VAL A 41 1.65 -5.22 -26.56
CA VAL A 41 2.30 -5.53 -25.29
C VAL A 41 3.54 -4.64 -25.18
N GLY A 42 3.43 -3.61 -24.33
CA GLY A 42 4.50 -3.09 -23.48
C GLY A 42 5.85 -2.85 -24.14
N ASP A 43 5.90 -2.01 -25.17
CA ASP A 43 7.18 -1.52 -25.65
C ASP A 43 7.08 -0.05 -26.06
N HIS A 44 7.49 0.83 -25.13
CA HIS A 44 7.71 2.24 -25.44
C HIS A 44 8.53 2.38 -26.73
N GLU A 45 9.49 1.49 -26.98
CA GLU A 45 10.33 1.53 -28.18
C GLU A 45 9.52 1.33 -29.47
N ARG A 46 8.51 0.45 -29.48
CA ARG A 46 7.61 0.27 -30.64
C ARG A 46 6.86 1.56 -30.97
N TRP A 47 6.31 2.23 -29.96
CA TRP A 47 5.63 3.51 -30.15
C TRP A 47 6.58 4.60 -30.64
N MET A 48 7.78 4.67 -30.04
CA MET A 48 8.81 5.60 -30.47
C MET A 48 9.24 5.34 -31.92
N LYS A 49 9.46 4.08 -32.30
CA LYS A 49 9.81 3.66 -33.65
C LYS A 49 8.71 3.99 -34.67
N ALA A 50 7.45 3.69 -34.34
CA ALA A 50 6.30 4.01 -35.19
C ALA A 50 6.15 5.52 -35.41
N ALA A 51 6.40 6.33 -34.38
CA ALA A 51 6.40 7.78 -34.46
C ALA A 51 7.69 8.39 -35.06
N LYS A 52 8.64 7.54 -35.49
CA LYS A 52 9.97 7.92 -36.02
C LYS A 52 10.76 8.81 -35.05
N ILE A 53 10.74 8.46 -33.77
CA ILE A 53 11.42 9.14 -32.68
C ILE A 53 12.76 8.44 -32.45
N ASN A 54 13.85 9.04 -32.93
CA ASN A 54 15.18 8.43 -32.90
C ASN A 54 16.12 9.04 -31.85
N ASN A 55 15.80 10.21 -31.28
CA ASN A 55 16.60 10.86 -30.23
C ASN A 55 15.67 11.62 -29.27
N LEU A 56 15.54 11.08 -28.06
CA LEU A 56 14.84 11.71 -26.93
C LEU A 56 15.80 12.32 -25.90
N TYR A 57 17.08 11.92 -25.94
CA TYR A 57 18.05 12.37 -24.96
C TYR A 57 18.23 13.88 -25.02
N ASP A 58 18.34 14.47 -26.22
CA ASP A 58 18.50 15.92 -26.36
C ASP A 58 17.18 16.71 -26.30
N GLN A 59 16.04 16.03 -26.11
CA GLN A 59 14.70 16.61 -26.13
C GLN A 59 13.92 16.23 -24.86
N PRO A 60 14.35 16.72 -23.67
CA PRO A 60 13.80 16.30 -22.38
C PRO A 60 12.29 16.54 -22.25
N LEU A 61 11.79 17.68 -22.73
CA LEU A 61 10.36 18.01 -22.68
C LEU A 61 9.54 17.01 -23.49
N PHE A 62 9.97 16.75 -24.72
CA PHE A 62 9.32 15.78 -25.58
C PHE A 62 9.42 14.36 -25.03
N ALA A 63 10.57 13.96 -24.49
CA ALA A 63 10.76 12.64 -23.88
C ALA A 63 9.77 12.38 -22.75
N ALA A 64 9.67 13.31 -21.79
CA ALA A 64 8.73 13.16 -20.68
C ALA A 64 7.28 13.16 -21.15
N ALA A 65 6.91 14.06 -22.06
CA ALA A 65 5.55 14.11 -22.60
C ALA A 65 5.18 12.84 -23.39
N ALA A 66 6.11 12.32 -24.20
CA ALA A 66 5.90 11.12 -25.00
C ALA A 66 5.71 9.88 -24.12
N HIS A 67 6.58 9.70 -23.12
CA HIS A 67 6.47 8.59 -22.17
C HIS A 67 5.16 8.63 -21.36
N VAL A 68 4.76 9.82 -20.87
CA VAL A 68 3.46 9.97 -20.20
C VAL A 68 2.30 9.65 -21.15
N ALA A 69 2.32 10.14 -22.39
CA ALA A 69 1.26 9.88 -23.36
C ALA A 69 1.11 8.39 -23.69
N ILE A 70 2.23 7.68 -23.89
CA ILE A 70 2.25 6.23 -24.15
C ILE A 70 1.69 5.47 -22.94
N ASP A 71 2.19 5.76 -21.73
CA ASP A 71 1.69 5.14 -20.50
C ASP A 71 0.17 5.35 -20.34
N LEU A 72 -0.36 6.54 -20.61
CA LEU A 72 -1.80 6.78 -20.51
C LEU A 72 -2.58 5.87 -21.47
N VAL A 73 -2.15 5.75 -22.73
CA VAL A 73 -2.81 4.92 -23.75
C VAL A 73 -2.70 3.44 -23.43
N ASP A 74 -1.52 2.96 -23.03
CA ASP A 74 -1.31 1.59 -22.56
C ASP A 74 -2.20 1.25 -21.35
N GLN A 75 -2.55 2.27 -20.57
CA GLN A 75 -3.42 2.18 -19.40
C GLN A 75 -4.89 2.51 -19.75
N GLY A 76 -5.23 2.46 -21.04
CA GLY A 76 -6.59 2.48 -21.58
C GLY A 76 -7.18 3.87 -21.82
N TRP A 77 -6.38 4.94 -21.71
CA TRP A 77 -6.84 6.26 -22.10
C TRP A 77 -7.01 6.35 -23.62
N THR A 78 -7.97 7.14 -24.07
CA THR A 78 -8.16 7.42 -25.49
C THR A 78 -7.65 8.81 -25.83
N VAL A 79 -7.12 8.95 -27.05
CA VAL A 79 -6.59 10.21 -27.57
C VAL A 79 -7.39 10.60 -28.78
N ARG A 80 -7.83 11.87 -28.81
CA ARG A 80 -8.36 12.51 -30.01
C ARG A 80 -7.46 13.67 -30.38
N VAL A 81 -7.13 13.79 -31.66
CA VAL A 81 -6.33 14.89 -32.18
C VAL A 81 -7.23 15.77 -33.06
N ASP A 82 -7.39 17.04 -32.67
CA ASP A 82 -8.09 18.05 -33.47
C ASP A 82 -7.18 19.26 -33.67
N ARG A 83 -7.03 19.74 -34.91
CA ARG A 83 -6.23 20.94 -35.27
C ARG A 83 -4.85 21.06 -34.58
N SER A 84 -4.18 19.92 -34.31
CA SER A 84 -2.88 19.80 -33.61
C SER A 84 -2.91 19.82 -32.07
N GLU A 85 -4.08 19.82 -31.46
CA GLU A 85 -4.27 19.63 -30.01
C GLU A 85 -4.68 18.18 -29.72
N ALA A 86 -3.96 17.55 -28.79
CA ALA A 86 -4.25 16.19 -28.34
C ALA A 86 -5.08 16.24 -27.06
N VAL A 87 -6.29 15.68 -27.11
CA VAL A 87 -7.20 15.59 -25.98
C VAL A 87 -7.26 14.15 -25.49
N PHE A 88 -6.82 13.95 -24.25
CA PHE A 88 -6.79 12.67 -23.57
C PHE A 88 -8.06 12.48 -22.74
N THR A 89 -8.67 11.31 -22.82
CA THR A 89 -9.85 10.94 -22.04
C THR A 89 -9.57 9.69 -21.22
N PRO A 90 -9.85 9.68 -19.90
CA PRO A 90 -9.64 8.50 -19.08
C PRO A 90 -10.56 7.34 -19.52
N PRO A 91 -10.15 6.08 -19.29
CA PRO A 91 -10.99 4.93 -19.59
C PRO A 91 -12.31 5.01 -18.81
N SER A 92 -13.42 4.74 -19.48
CA SER A 92 -14.73 4.60 -18.84
C SER A 92 -14.87 3.21 -18.21
N VAL A 93 -15.56 3.13 -17.07
CA VAL A 93 -15.88 1.85 -16.43
C VAL A 93 -16.86 1.10 -17.32
N HIS A 94 -16.47 -0.10 -17.76
CA HIS A 94 -17.32 -0.93 -18.59
C HIS A 94 -18.45 -1.56 -17.75
N GLY A 95 -19.69 -1.58 -18.27
CA GLY A 95 -20.84 -2.14 -17.56
C GLY A 95 -20.75 -3.65 -17.34
N ASP A 96 -20.16 -4.39 -18.29
CA ASP A 96 -19.86 -5.81 -18.14
C ASP A 96 -18.67 -6.06 -17.20
N ARG A 97 -18.93 -6.79 -16.11
CA ARG A 97 -17.94 -7.13 -15.08
C ARG A 97 -16.77 -7.97 -15.58
N LYS A 98 -16.99 -8.91 -16.51
CA LYS A 98 -15.94 -9.78 -17.05
C LYS A 98 -14.99 -8.98 -17.94
N VAL A 99 -15.55 -8.17 -18.83
CA VAL A 99 -14.77 -7.28 -19.71
C VAL A 99 -13.95 -6.30 -18.89
N GLU A 100 -14.54 -5.70 -17.86
CA GLU A 100 -13.85 -4.75 -16.98
C GLU A 100 -12.71 -5.42 -16.20
N LYS A 101 -12.94 -6.62 -15.66
CA LYS A 101 -11.89 -7.39 -14.97
C LYS A 101 -10.73 -7.74 -15.91
N ALA A 102 -11.04 -8.15 -17.14
CA ALA A 102 -10.02 -8.45 -18.15
C ALA A 102 -9.21 -7.19 -18.51
N ARG A 103 -9.87 -6.04 -18.69
CA ARG A 103 -9.22 -4.75 -18.93
C ARG A 103 -8.25 -4.38 -17.81
N ILE A 104 -8.70 -4.38 -16.55
CA ILE A 104 -7.85 -4.08 -15.38
C ILE A 104 -6.69 -5.07 -15.30
N ARG A 105 -6.95 -6.37 -15.50
CA ARG A 105 -5.90 -7.40 -15.45
C ARG A 105 -4.82 -7.18 -16.51
N ARG A 106 -5.19 -6.84 -17.74
CA ARG A 106 -4.23 -6.51 -18.80
C ARG A 106 -3.32 -5.35 -18.38
N GLN A 107 -3.90 -4.29 -17.79
CA GLN A 107 -3.12 -3.13 -17.35
C GLN A 107 -2.14 -3.45 -16.23
N GLU A 108 -2.53 -4.33 -15.30
CA GLU A 108 -1.65 -4.81 -14.22
C GLU A 108 -0.53 -5.72 -14.76
N HIS A 109 -0.84 -6.56 -15.76
CA HIS A 109 0.16 -7.42 -16.41
C HIS A 109 1.24 -6.62 -17.12
N LEU A 110 0.94 -5.46 -17.73
CA LEU A 110 1.97 -4.61 -18.34
C LEU A 110 3.09 -4.27 -17.33
N ARG A 111 2.70 -3.81 -16.13
CA ARG A 111 3.63 -3.46 -15.05
C ARG A 111 4.34 -4.67 -14.47
N ARG A 112 3.63 -5.78 -14.30
CA ARG A 112 4.22 -7.02 -13.81
C ARG A 112 5.26 -7.55 -14.80
N ASP A 113 4.95 -7.56 -16.08
CA ASP A 113 5.80 -8.14 -17.12
C ASP A 113 7.03 -7.25 -17.37
N GLU A 114 6.89 -5.92 -17.31
CA GLU A 114 8.01 -4.97 -17.23
C GLU A 114 8.97 -5.36 -16.09
N GLN A 115 8.45 -5.62 -14.89
CA GLN A 115 9.26 -6.08 -13.76
C GLN A 115 9.89 -7.46 -14.00
N LEU A 116 9.16 -8.43 -14.55
CA LEU A 116 9.66 -9.78 -14.82
C LEU A 116 10.70 -9.81 -15.93
N ARG A 117 10.72 -8.83 -16.84
CA ARG A 117 11.77 -8.70 -17.86
C ARG A 117 13.12 -8.25 -17.29
N LYS A 118 13.13 -7.56 -16.13
CA LYS A 118 14.38 -7.09 -15.49
C LYS A 118 15.32 -8.27 -15.23
N SER A 119 16.57 -8.17 -15.66
CA SER A 119 17.56 -9.27 -15.62
C SER A 119 17.82 -9.77 -14.19
N SER A 120 17.71 -8.91 -13.18
CA SER A 120 17.83 -9.30 -11.77
C SER A 120 16.64 -10.13 -11.29
N VAL A 121 15.44 -9.85 -11.77
CA VAL A 121 14.22 -10.60 -11.44
C VAL A 121 14.20 -11.94 -12.16
N ARG A 122 14.56 -11.98 -13.46
CA ARG A 122 14.71 -13.23 -14.21
C ARG A 122 15.70 -14.18 -13.52
N ARG A 123 16.91 -13.71 -13.22
CA ARG A 123 17.93 -14.52 -12.52
C ARG A 123 17.45 -15.03 -11.17
N PHE A 124 16.67 -14.22 -10.44
CA PHE A 124 16.06 -14.65 -9.19
C PHE A 124 15.05 -15.79 -9.40
N VAL A 125 14.12 -15.63 -10.35
CA VAL A 125 13.09 -16.65 -10.66
C VAL A 125 13.75 -17.95 -11.13
N GLU A 126 14.66 -17.85 -12.10
CA GLU A 126 15.41 -19.00 -12.62
C GLU A 126 16.25 -19.66 -11.53
N GLY A 127 16.82 -18.89 -10.61
CA GLY A 127 17.56 -19.41 -9.45
C GLY A 127 16.67 -20.22 -8.50
N MET A 128 15.45 -19.76 -8.24
CA MET A 128 14.48 -20.48 -7.39
C MET A 128 13.97 -21.77 -8.05
N GLU A 129 13.86 -21.80 -9.39
CA GLU A 129 13.44 -22.98 -10.16
C GLU A 129 14.55 -24.03 -10.35
N ARG A 130 15.82 -23.65 -10.13
CA ARG A 130 16.94 -24.60 -10.17
C ARG A 130 16.92 -25.49 -8.93
N THR A 131 17.22 -26.76 -9.16
CA THR A 131 17.40 -27.73 -8.09
C THR A 131 18.70 -27.46 -7.34
N HIS A 132 18.63 -27.46 -6.01
CA HIS A 132 19.80 -27.45 -5.12
C HIS A 132 19.67 -28.57 -4.08
N GLN A 133 20.78 -28.89 -3.43
CA GLN A 133 20.81 -29.88 -2.35
C GLN A 133 20.49 -29.20 -1.01
N HIS A 134 19.57 -29.80 -0.24
CA HIS A 134 19.26 -29.42 1.13
C HIS A 134 19.15 -30.67 2.00
N GLY A 135 20.14 -30.88 2.88
CA GLY A 135 20.36 -32.17 3.53
C GLY A 135 20.61 -33.27 2.50
N ASP A 136 19.86 -34.37 2.63
CA ASP A 136 19.96 -35.53 1.72
C ASP A 136 19.00 -35.46 0.52
N ARG A 137 18.31 -34.32 0.32
CA ARG A 137 17.27 -34.17 -0.69
C ARG A 137 17.66 -33.13 -1.74
N LEU A 138 17.20 -33.37 -2.96
CA LEU A 138 17.23 -32.40 -4.05
C LEU A 138 15.90 -31.62 -4.06
N VAL A 139 16.00 -30.31 -3.87
CA VAL A 139 14.85 -29.42 -3.67
C VAL A 139 14.89 -28.28 -4.68
N SER A 140 13.72 -27.80 -5.08
CA SER A 140 13.50 -26.57 -5.85
C SER A 140 12.23 -25.89 -5.35
N VAL A 141 11.92 -24.68 -5.83
CA VAL A 141 10.66 -24.01 -5.47
C VAL A 141 9.41 -24.82 -5.86
N PHE A 142 9.51 -25.75 -6.81
CA PHE A 142 8.38 -26.62 -7.20
C PHE A 142 7.97 -27.59 -6.09
N ASN A 143 8.87 -27.94 -5.16
CA ASN A 143 8.52 -28.75 -3.99
C ASN A 143 7.56 -28.00 -3.04
N LEU A 144 7.47 -26.67 -3.15
CA LEU A 144 6.54 -25.84 -2.39
C LEU A 144 5.18 -25.68 -3.10
N MET A 145 4.93 -26.40 -4.19
CA MET A 145 3.67 -26.44 -4.91
C MET A 145 2.96 -27.77 -4.70
N ARG A 146 1.63 -27.79 -4.74
CA ARG A 146 0.84 -29.01 -4.61
C ARG A 146 0.44 -29.52 -5.98
N ASP A 147 0.82 -30.75 -6.34
CA ASP A 147 0.30 -31.36 -7.58
C ASP A 147 -1.23 -31.51 -7.46
N GLY A 148 -1.94 -30.90 -8.40
CA GLY A 148 -3.39 -30.83 -8.33
C GLY A 148 -4.08 -32.15 -8.64
N ARG A 149 -3.41 -33.11 -9.28
CA ARG A 149 -3.95 -34.47 -9.47
C ARG A 149 -3.93 -35.23 -8.16
N GLU A 150 -2.80 -35.22 -7.46
CA GLU A 150 -2.68 -35.84 -6.14
C GLU A 150 -3.69 -35.27 -5.16
N LEU A 151 -3.87 -33.94 -5.16
CA LEU A 151 -4.85 -33.28 -4.31
C LEU A 151 -6.30 -33.68 -4.67
N ALA A 152 -6.66 -33.65 -5.96
CA ALA A 152 -7.99 -34.04 -6.41
C ALA A 152 -8.31 -35.50 -6.05
N ASP A 153 -7.35 -36.41 -6.25
CA ASP A 153 -7.53 -37.83 -5.95
C ASP A 153 -7.59 -38.08 -4.43
N ALA A 154 -6.84 -37.32 -3.62
CA ALA A 154 -6.95 -37.36 -2.17
C ALA A 154 -8.35 -36.95 -1.70
N PHE A 155 -8.93 -35.89 -2.26
CA PHE A 155 -10.31 -35.51 -1.96
C PHE A 155 -11.34 -36.56 -2.37
N GLN A 156 -11.16 -37.20 -3.53
CA GLN A 156 -12.07 -38.26 -3.98
C GLN A 156 -12.00 -39.50 -3.06
N ARG A 157 -10.83 -39.83 -2.52
CA ARG A 157 -10.64 -40.97 -1.62
C ARG A 157 -11.10 -40.72 -0.18
N ALA A 158 -10.68 -39.59 0.40
CA ALA A 158 -10.83 -39.33 1.83
C ALA A 158 -11.86 -38.23 2.17
N GLY A 159 -12.41 -37.56 1.16
CA GLY A 159 -13.22 -36.35 1.35
C GLY A 159 -12.38 -35.17 1.81
N ALA A 160 -13.04 -34.07 2.19
CA ALA A 160 -12.35 -32.90 2.73
C ALA A 160 -12.15 -33.04 4.25
N SER A 161 -10.89 -33.29 4.64
CA SER A 161 -10.44 -33.41 6.03
C SER A 161 -9.08 -32.72 6.24
N ALA A 162 -8.69 -32.61 7.51
CA ALA A 162 -7.37 -32.10 7.92
C ALA A 162 -6.21 -32.99 7.47
N ASP A 163 -6.46 -34.25 7.09
CA ASP A 163 -5.44 -35.17 6.57
C ASP A 163 -5.09 -34.86 5.10
N VAL A 164 -5.99 -34.21 4.37
CA VAL A 164 -5.80 -33.85 2.96
C VAL A 164 -5.17 -32.46 2.82
N ILE A 165 -5.61 -31.51 3.65
CA ILE A 165 -5.06 -30.16 3.75
C ILE A 165 -5.01 -29.77 5.22
N LYS A 166 -3.82 -29.41 5.70
CA LYS A 166 -3.57 -28.95 7.07
C LYS A 166 -2.95 -27.54 7.07
N PRO A 167 -3.76 -26.49 6.95
CA PRO A 167 -3.25 -25.13 6.88
C PRO A 167 -2.64 -24.66 8.20
N TYR A 168 -1.55 -23.89 8.11
CA TYR A 168 -1.00 -23.12 9.23
C TYR A 168 -0.34 -21.84 8.74
N ILE A 169 -0.18 -20.87 9.65
CA ILE A 169 0.46 -19.59 9.40
C ILE A 169 1.97 -19.69 9.63
N GLN A 170 2.76 -19.17 8.69
CA GLN A 170 4.19 -18.96 8.85
C GLN A 170 4.51 -17.48 8.60
N ILE A 171 4.95 -16.78 9.64
CA ILE A 171 5.40 -15.39 9.55
C ILE A 171 6.72 -15.35 8.76
N VAL A 172 6.82 -14.43 7.80
CA VAL A 172 8.03 -14.27 6.98
C VAL A 172 8.97 -13.29 7.67
N ASP A 173 10.08 -13.81 8.15
CA ASP A 173 11.19 -13.08 8.75
C ASP A 173 12.49 -13.28 7.94
N SER A 174 13.65 -13.03 8.55
CA SER A 174 14.97 -13.21 7.94
C SER A 174 15.49 -14.65 7.98
N SER A 175 14.72 -15.59 8.52
CA SER A 175 15.12 -16.99 8.65
C SER A 175 15.06 -17.74 7.33
N THR A 176 15.60 -18.96 7.37
CA THR A 176 15.62 -19.91 6.25
C THR A 176 14.61 -21.01 6.52
N CYS A 177 13.88 -21.43 5.49
CA CYS A 177 12.95 -22.53 5.56
C CYS A 177 13.69 -23.84 5.84
N GLU A 178 13.41 -24.45 7.00
CA GLU A 178 14.05 -25.69 7.44
C GLU A 178 13.83 -26.86 6.47
N LEU A 179 12.72 -26.87 5.73
CA LEU A 179 12.38 -27.95 4.79
C LEU A 179 13.07 -27.83 3.43
N THR A 180 13.50 -26.63 3.03
CA THR A 180 13.96 -26.37 1.65
C THR A 180 15.27 -25.61 1.53
N GLY A 181 15.75 -24.97 2.60
CA GLY A 181 16.95 -24.15 2.57
C GLY A 181 16.78 -22.78 1.90
N PHE A 182 15.59 -22.44 1.40
CA PHE A 182 15.30 -21.10 0.87
C PHE A 182 15.03 -20.10 1.99
N LYS A 183 15.45 -18.84 1.82
CA LYS A 183 15.01 -17.75 2.70
C LYS A 183 13.50 -17.61 2.62
N LEU A 184 12.82 -17.43 3.76
CA LEU A 184 11.36 -17.29 3.78
C LEU A 184 10.87 -16.12 2.90
N HIS A 185 11.62 -15.02 2.89
CA HIS A 185 11.32 -13.87 2.05
C HIS A 185 11.41 -14.20 0.55
N ASP A 186 12.35 -15.07 0.15
CA ASP A 186 12.51 -15.47 -1.26
C ASP A 186 11.37 -16.40 -1.71
N ILE A 187 10.91 -17.30 -0.84
CA ILE A 187 9.69 -18.09 -1.06
C ILE A 187 8.49 -17.15 -1.28
N TRP A 188 8.25 -16.24 -0.34
CA TRP A 188 7.12 -15.30 -0.43
C TRP A 188 7.21 -14.45 -1.71
N ARG A 189 8.41 -13.95 -2.04
CA ARG A 189 8.64 -13.13 -3.24
C ARG A 189 8.41 -13.92 -4.53
N TYR A 190 8.85 -15.17 -4.62
CA TYR A 190 8.62 -16.01 -5.81
C TYR A 190 7.12 -16.17 -6.05
N PHE A 191 6.36 -16.62 -5.05
CA PHE A 191 4.92 -16.80 -5.22
C PHE A 191 4.20 -15.47 -5.45
N ARG A 192 4.69 -14.35 -4.91
CA ARG A 192 4.12 -13.02 -5.17
C ARG A 192 4.26 -12.61 -6.64
N HIS A 193 5.29 -13.07 -7.36
CA HIS A 193 5.46 -12.80 -8.79
C HIS A 193 4.45 -13.51 -9.69
N THR A 194 3.66 -14.47 -9.16
CA THR A 194 2.60 -15.16 -9.92
C THR A 194 1.34 -14.30 -10.12
N TRP A 195 1.15 -13.25 -9.31
CA TRP A 195 -0.07 -12.45 -9.30
C TRP A 195 -0.06 -11.35 -10.36
N SER A 196 -1.25 -10.86 -10.73
CA SER A 196 -1.39 -9.91 -11.84
C SER A 196 -0.71 -8.55 -11.60
N ASN A 197 -0.68 -8.04 -10.37
CA ASN A 197 -0.08 -6.75 -10.06
C ASN A 197 1.42 -6.88 -9.77
N ALA A 198 2.21 -5.90 -10.20
CA ALA A 198 3.64 -5.86 -9.93
C ALA A 198 3.95 -5.90 -8.42
N TYR A 199 5.07 -6.51 -8.05
CA TYR A 199 5.55 -6.53 -6.68
C TYR A 199 6.24 -5.20 -6.34
N ALA A 200 5.79 -4.54 -5.27
CA ALA A 200 6.42 -3.34 -4.75
C ALA A 200 6.50 -3.43 -3.22
N THR A 201 7.60 -2.94 -2.66
CA THR A 201 7.76 -2.81 -1.20
C THR A 201 6.91 -1.65 -0.69
N VAL A 202 6.17 -1.88 0.40
CA VAL A 202 5.39 -0.85 1.06
C VAL A 202 6.29 -0.12 2.08
N PRO A 203 6.40 1.22 2.03
CA PRO A 203 7.12 1.97 3.05
C PRO A 203 6.48 1.82 4.44
N GLY A 204 7.30 1.76 5.49
CA GLY A 204 6.82 1.66 6.88
C GLY A 204 6.77 0.23 7.39
N ARG A 205 5.72 -0.11 8.13
CA ARG A 205 5.51 -1.45 8.67
C ARG A 205 5.10 -2.41 7.55
N SER A 206 5.72 -3.58 7.47
CA SER A 206 5.32 -4.67 6.57
C SER A 206 5.66 -6.03 7.18
N MET A 207 4.67 -6.92 7.23
CA MET A 207 4.77 -8.28 7.73
C MET A 207 4.18 -9.24 6.70
N PRO A 208 5.03 -9.80 5.83
CA PRO A 208 4.61 -10.84 4.90
C PRO A 208 4.33 -12.15 5.66
N ILE A 209 3.38 -12.92 5.14
CA ILE A 209 2.86 -14.14 5.75
C ILE A 209 2.69 -15.19 4.66
N LEU A 210 3.11 -16.42 4.95
CA LEU A 210 2.80 -17.61 4.19
C LEU A 210 1.69 -18.38 4.90
N VAL A 211 0.72 -18.88 4.15
CA VAL A 211 -0.18 -19.94 4.62
C VAL A 211 0.29 -21.24 3.97
N ARG A 212 0.62 -22.23 4.79
CA ARG A 212 1.34 -23.46 4.41
C ARG A 212 0.46 -24.68 4.65
N ASP A 213 0.64 -25.74 3.86
CA ASP A 213 -0.07 -27.01 4.00
C ASP A 213 0.82 -28.10 4.62
N ALA A 214 0.69 -28.32 5.93
CA ALA A 214 1.43 -29.36 6.65
C ALA A 214 1.01 -30.80 6.28
N ALA A 215 0.00 -31.00 5.41
CA ALA A 215 -0.34 -32.33 4.89
C ALA A 215 0.63 -32.81 3.78
N THR A 216 1.63 -32.01 3.43
CA THR A 216 2.62 -32.32 2.39
C THR A 216 4.04 -32.29 2.92
N GLU A 217 4.93 -33.09 2.35
CA GLU A 217 6.33 -33.25 2.81
C GLU A 217 7.10 -31.93 2.97
N PHE A 218 6.98 -31.02 2.00
CA PHE A 218 7.69 -29.72 2.00
C PHE A 218 6.80 -28.55 2.40
N HIS A 219 5.63 -28.84 2.94
CA HIS A 219 4.63 -27.88 3.39
C HIS A 219 4.29 -26.87 2.28
N ALA A 220 3.61 -27.34 1.22
CA ALA A 220 3.25 -26.56 0.06
C ALA A 220 2.56 -25.23 0.42
N VAL A 221 2.80 -24.19 -0.38
CA VAL A 221 2.20 -22.87 -0.14
C VAL A 221 0.73 -22.92 -0.57
N ILE A 222 -0.18 -22.64 0.37
CA ILE A 222 -1.62 -22.46 0.12
C ILE A 222 -1.89 -21.05 -0.40
N GLY A 223 -1.23 -20.06 0.20
CA GLY A 223 -1.45 -18.66 -0.14
C GLY A 223 -0.51 -17.70 0.57
N LEU A 224 -0.64 -16.43 0.20
CA LEU A 224 0.16 -15.34 0.72
C LEU A 224 -0.75 -14.29 1.35
N ALA A 225 -0.31 -13.74 2.48
CA ALA A 225 -0.84 -12.52 3.05
C ALA A 225 0.30 -11.52 3.33
N ALA A 226 -0.03 -10.24 3.49
CA ALA A 226 0.87 -9.27 4.10
C ALA A 226 0.12 -8.12 4.77
N ILE A 227 0.40 -7.92 6.06
CA ILE A 227 -0.08 -6.81 6.85
C ILE A 227 0.95 -5.67 6.77
N SER A 228 0.55 -4.53 6.23
CA SER A 228 1.44 -3.38 6.03
C SER A 228 0.82 -2.09 6.57
N SER A 229 1.64 -1.04 6.69
CA SER A 229 1.16 0.31 7.01
C SER A 229 0.01 0.70 6.08
N PRO A 230 -1.09 1.25 6.62
CA PRO A 230 -2.26 1.52 5.82
C PRO A 230 -2.06 2.73 4.92
N VAL A 231 -2.80 2.77 3.81
CA VAL A 231 -2.93 3.99 3.04
C VAL A 231 -3.61 5.04 3.91
N VAL A 232 -2.93 6.17 4.10
CA VAL A 232 -3.44 7.30 4.88
C VAL A 232 -4.48 8.05 4.04
N GLN A 233 -5.51 8.61 4.70
CA GLN A 233 -6.57 9.42 4.06
C GLN A 233 -7.50 8.63 3.12
N ILE A 234 -8.03 7.50 3.58
CA ILE A 234 -9.15 6.84 2.90
C ILE A 234 -10.43 7.35 3.54
N ALA A 235 -11.09 8.31 2.89
CA ALA A 235 -12.28 8.98 3.44
C ALA A 235 -13.38 7.97 3.80
N GLU A 236 -13.68 7.02 2.91
CA GLU A 236 -14.76 6.04 3.12
C GLU A 236 -14.51 5.15 4.34
N ARG A 237 -13.25 4.69 4.55
CA ARG A 237 -12.85 3.98 5.77
C ARG A 237 -12.98 4.88 6.98
N ASP A 238 -12.48 6.11 6.89
CA ASP A 238 -12.44 7.02 8.02
C ASP A 238 -13.86 7.40 8.50
N HIS A 239 -14.80 7.62 7.58
CA HIS A 239 -16.20 7.85 7.96
C HIS A 239 -16.85 6.59 8.57
N TRP A 240 -16.56 5.41 8.01
CA TRP A 240 -17.09 4.14 8.53
C TRP A 240 -16.62 3.85 9.96
N MET A 241 -15.34 4.13 10.25
CA MET A 241 -14.76 3.98 11.60
C MET A 241 -15.28 5.02 12.60
N GLY A 242 -15.95 6.08 12.15
CA GLY A 242 -16.43 7.16 13.01
C GLY A 242 -15.34 8.13 13.51
N TRP A 243 -14.11 8.01 13.00
CA TRP A 243 -12.94 8.78 13.44
C TRP A 243 -12.52 9.88 12.43
N GLU A 244 -13.32 10.10 11.39
CA GLU A 244 -13.16 11.28 10.54
C GLU A 244 -13.27 12.53 11.44
N THR A 245 -12.41 13.52 11.22
CA THR A 245 -12.20 14.59 12.19
C THR A 245 -13.46 15.41 12.47
N ASP A 246 -14.22 15.77 11.43
CA ASP A 246 -15.41 16.59 11.57
C ASP A 246 -16.56 15.77 12.13
N GLN A 247 -16.74 14.56 11.61
CA GLN A 247 -17.72 13.60 12.15
C GLN A 247 -17.50 13.35 13.64
N PHE A 248 -16.25 13.14 14.06
CA PHE A 248 -15.90 12.93 15.45
C PHE A 248 -16.22 14.17 16.30
N LEU A 249 -15.78 15.35 15.88
CA LEU A 249 -16.06 16.59 16.62
C LEU A 249 -17.55 16.91 16.73
N GLU A 250 -18.35 16.61 15.69
CA GLU A 250 -19.81 16.76 15.74
C GLU A 250 -20.43 15.83 16.79
N GLN A 251 -19.96 14.58 16.89
CA GLN A 251 -20.39 13.65 17.92
C GLN A 251 -19.99 14.11 19.33
N LEU A 252 -18.75 14.58 19.52
CA LEU A 252 -18.30 15.11 20.81
C LEU A 252 -19.06 16.38 21.25
N GLN A 253 -19.50 17.20 20.28
CA GLN A 253 -20.31 18.37 20.58
C GLN A 253 -21.72 17.97 21.03
N ALA A 254 -22.30 16.93 20.42
CA ALA A 254 -23.61 16.42 20.78
C ALA A 254 -23.59 15.72 22.15
N GLU A 255 -22.52 14.97 22.45
CA GLU A 255 -22.36 14.17 23.67
C GLU A 255 -21.00 14.45 24.34
N PRO A 256 -20.81 15.63 24.97
CA PRO A 256 -19.56 15.97 25.63
C PRO A 256 -19.38 15.19 26.93
N THR A 257 -18.20 14.62 27.15
CA THR A 257 -17.85 13.92 28.41
C THR A 257 -16.59 14.51 29.04
N ALA A 258 -16.43 14.30 30.35
CA ALA A 258 -15.22 14.68 31.08
C ALA A 258 -14.00 13.89 30.57
N ASP A 259 -14.18 12.62 30.19
CA ASP A 259 -13.12 11.78 29.63
C ASP A 259 -12.57 12.34 28.32
N ILE A 260 -13.43 12.87 27.44
CA ILE A 260 -13.01 13.52 26.20
C ILE A 260 -12.23 14.81 26.50
N ALA A 261 -12.70 15.61 27.46
CA ALA A 261 -11.97 16.81 27.89
C ALA A 261 -10.58 16.43 28.43
N GLY A 262 -10.51 15.39 29.26
CA GLY A 262 -9.26 14.84 29.78
C GLY A 262 -8.35 14.31 28.67
N TRP A 263 -8.91 13.59 27.70
CA TRP A 263 -8.18 13.09 26.53
C TRP A 263 -7.56 14.23 25.71
N LEU A 264 -8.31 15.31 25.45
CA LEU A 264 -7.79 16.48 24.73
C LEU A 264 -6.59 17.10 25.48
N VAL A 265 -6.70 17.29 26.79
CA VAL A 265 -5.59 17.80 27.63
C VAL A 265 -4.37 16.89 27.53
N GLN A 266 -4.55 15.59 27.76
CA GLN A 266 -3.46 14.61 27.67
C GLN A 266 -2.81 14.58 26.28
N ARG A 267 -3.58 14.74 25.20
CA ARG A 267 -3.03 14.85 23.84
C ARG A 267 -2.21 16.11 23.68
N ILE A 268 -2.66 17.26 24.18
CA ILE A 268 -1.94 18.54 24.08
C ILE A 268 -0.61 18.48 24.85
N GLU A 269 -0.61 17.91 26.05
CA GLU A 269 0.60 17.71 26.87
C GLU A 269 1.56 16.72 26.20
N GLY A 270 1.05 15.59 25.72
CA GLY A 270 1.82 14.60 24.98
C GLY A 270 2.54 15.20 23.77
N GLN A 271 1.85 16.04 22.99
CA GLN A 271 2.41 16.70 21.81
C GLN A 271 3.59 17.63 22.09
N GLN A 272 3.67 18.18 23.30
CA GLN A 272 4.79 19.01 23.75
C GLN A 272 5.93 18.15 24.29
N SER A 273 5.62 17.17 25.15
CA SER A 273 6.62 16.31 25.81
C SER A 273 7.39 15.35 24.88
N GLU A 274 6.86 15.12 23.67
CA GLU A 274 7.48 14.30 22.62
C GLU A 274 8.33 15.12 21.64
N ILE A 275 8.66 16.37 21.97
CA ILE A 275 9.54 17.23 21.17
C ILE A 275 10.84 17.46 21.95
N TYR A 276 11.97 17.09 21.34
CA TYR A 276 13.28 17.50 21.83
C TYR A 276 13.40 19.02 21.72
N VAL A 277 13.90 19.70 22.76
CA VAL A 277 13.97 21.18 22.79
C VAL A 277 15.35 21.72 23.16
N ASP A 278 16.28 20.88 23.58
CA ASP A 278 17.55 21.34 24.16
C ASP A 278 18.37 22.16 23.16
N ASP A 279 18.38 21.78 21.87
CA ASP A 279 19.05 22.55 20.82
C ASP A 279 18.35 23.88 20.52
N LEU A 280 17.02 23.93 20.66
CA LEU A 280 16.26 25.17 20.50
C LEU A 280 16.51 26.15 21.65
N LEU A 281 16.70 25.65 22.86
CA LEU A 281 17.10 26.44 24.04
C LEU A 281 18.55 26.92 23.91
N ARG A 282 19.47 26.01 23.59
CA ARG A 282 20.89 26.29 23.37
C ARG A 282 21.10 27.39 22.33
N ASP A 283 20.36 27.34 21.23
CA ASP A 283 20.50 28.28 20.12
C ASP A 283 19.65 29.55 20.31
N GLY A 284 19.00 29.73 21.47
CA GLY A 284 18.19 30.90 21.80
C GLY A 284 16.90 31.05 21.00
N ILE A 285 16.46 29.99 20.30
CA ILE A 285 15.16 29.94 19.62
C ILE A 285 14.02 29.91 20.65
N LEU A 286 14.27 29.32 21.83
CA LEU A 286 13.40 29.28 23.00
C LEU A 286 14.13 29.83 24.23
N GLN A 287 13.35 30.41 25.15
CA GLN A 287 13.75 30.68 26.53
C GLN A 287 13.03 29.70 27.47
N PRO A 288 13.58 29.39 28.67
CA PRO A 288 12.94 28.46 29.60
C PRO A 288 11.50 28.84 29.98
N THR A 289 11.20 30.14 30.07
CA THR A 289 9.87 30.66 30.37
C THR A 289 8.86 30.47 29.25
N ASP A 290 9.33 30.35 28.00
CA ASP A 290 8.47 30.29 26.81
C ASP A 290 7.62 29.01 26.77
N LEU A 291 8.08 27.94 27.42
CA LEU A 291 7.35 26.68 27.52
C LEU A 291 6.20 26.75 28.52
N ALA A 292 6.37 27.52 29.60
CA ALA A 292 5.35 27.68 30.65
C ALA A 292 4.33 28.77 30.31
N ALA A 293 4.78 29.84 29.66
CA ALA A 293 3.95 30.99 29.29
C ALA A 293 4.22 31.40 27.83
N PRO A 294 3.74 30.61 26.86
CA PRO A 294 3.99 30.87 25.44
C PRO A 294 3.33 32.16 24.96
N THR A 295 4.07 32.97 24.18
CA THR A 295 3.57 34.20 23.55
C THR A 295 3.49 34.06 22.03
N PRO A 296 2.70 34.90 21.33
CA PRO A 296 2.64 34.92 19.87
C PRO A 296 4.01 35.08 19.18
N GLU A 297 4.93 35.82 19.81
CA GLU A 297 6.30 36.02 19.32
C GLU A 297 7.09 34.69 19.31
N VAL A 298 6.91 33.85 20.33
CA VAL A 298 7.54 32.52 20.39
C VAL A 298 7.08 31.66 19.22
N PHE A 299 5.78 31.67 18.90
CA PHE A 299 5.25 30.93 17.75
C PHE A 299 5.85 31.41 16.44
N ALA A 300 6.00 32.72 16.26
CA ALA A 300 6.61 33.31 15.08
C ALA A 300 8.09 32.92 14.94
N ARG A 301 8.88 32.97 16.03
CA ARG A 301 10.29 32.54 16.02
C ARG A 301 10.44 31.07 15.63
N LEU A 302 9.62 30.19 16.21
CA LEU A 302 9.64 28.75 15.91
C LEU A 302 9.24 28.47 14.45
N ARG A 303 8.23 29.17 13.92
CA ARG A 303 7.84 29.04 12.49
C ARG A 303 8.97 29.52 11.56
N ALA A 304 9.65 30.61 11.90
CA ALA A 304 10.80 31.10 11.13
C ALA A 304 12.00 30.12 11.17
N ASP A 305 12.30 29.52 12.33
CA ASP A 305 13.30 28.45 12.45
C ASP A 305 12.92 27.24 11.59
N ALA A 306 11.64 26.84 11.63
CA ALA A 306 11.12 25.74 10.84
C ALA A 306 11.34 25.94 9.32
N ASP A 307 11.05 27.13 8.81
CA ASP A 307 11.21 27.46 7.40
C ASP A 307 12.69 27.55 7.00
N ARG A 308 13.55 28.12 7.85
CA ARG A 308 15.00 28.19 7.63
C ARG A 308 15.61 26.79 7.46
N HIS A 309 15.29 25.87 8.38
CA HIS A 309 15.82 24.51 8.32
C HIS A 309 15.19 23.68 7.20
N ARG A 310 13.93 23.94 6.82
CA ARG A 310 13.31 23.34 5.62
C ARG A 310 14.11 23.68 4.36
N GLN A 311 14.50 24.94 4.20
CA GLN A 311 15.29 25.40 3.05
C GLN A 311 16.68 24.75 3.03
N ARG A 312 17.34 24.62 4.18
CA ARG A 312 18.65 23.95 4.30
C ARG A 312 18.58 22.45 4.00
N HIS A 313 17.54 21.76 4.46
CA HIS A 313 17.33 20.33 4.20
C HIS A 313 17.26 20.00 2.70
N HIS A 314 16.74 20.92 1.89
CA HIS A 314 16.67 20.73 0.44
C HIS A 314 18.03 20.86 -0.28
N GLN A 315 19.12 21.18 0.44
CA GLN A 315 20.48 21.26 -0.11
C GLN A 315 21.17 19.89 -0.16
N ALA A 316 21.99 19.66 -1.21
CA ALA A 316 22.53 18.33 -1.55
C ALA A 316 23.57 17.79 -0.55
N SER A 317 24.36 18.66 0.08
CA SER A 317 25.40 18.30 1.06
C SER A 317 24.80 17.70 2.34
N THR A 318 23.69 18.27 2.82
CA THR A 318 22.99 17.84 4.05
C THR A 318 22.50 16.39 3.96
N ILE A 319 21.98 15.97 2.81
CA ILE A 319 21.35 14.65 2.63
C ILE A 319 22.36 13.49 2.79
N ARG A 320 23.60 13.67 2.28
CA ARG A 320 24.61 12.60 2.34
C ARG A 320 25.08 12.36 3.76
N ALA A 321 25.24 13.42 4.56
CA ALA A 321 25.61 13.32 5.97
C ALA A 321 24.51 12.60 6.78
N VAL A 322 23.23 12.96 6.58
CA VAL A 322 22.10 12.37 7.31
C VAL A 322 21.97 10.86 7.10
N ARG A 323 22.34 10.33 5.94
CA ARG A 323 22.28 8.88 5.67
C ARG A 323 23.26 8.04 6.50
N ASN A 324 24.30 8.66 7.05
CA ASN A 324 25.33 7.98 7.82
C ASN A 324 25.08 8.02 9.33
N ILE A 325 24.06 8.75 9.78
CA ILE A 325 23.69 8.82 11.20
C ILE A 325 23.11 7.47 11.63
N ASP A 326 23.55 6.96 12.79
CA ASP A 326 22.99 5.75 13.38
C ASP A 326 21.47 5.88 13.57
N ARG A 327 20.74 4.78 13.37
CA ARG A 327 19.30 4.78 13.57
C ARG A 327 18.93 5.15 15.00
N GLU A 328 19.74 4.77 15.99
CA GLU A 328 19.47 4.97 17.42
C GLU A 328 20.09 6.26 17.98
N ALA A 329 20.85 7.01 17.18
CA ALA A 329 21.37 8.33 17.55
C ALA A 329 20.26 9.39 17.51
N TRP A 330 19.25 9.26 18.39
CA TRP A 330 18.01 10.04 18.34
C TRP A 330 18.23 11.55 18.44
N VAL A 331 19.15 12.00 19.30
CA VAL A 331 19.50 13.42 19.45
C VAL A 331 20.14 13.95 18.16
N GLU A 332 21.13 13.24 17.61
CA GLU A 332 21.78 13.64 16.36
C GLU A 332 20.77 13.72 15.21
N ARG A 333 19.85 12.74 15.12
CA ARG A 333 18.74 12.77 14.16
C ARG A 333 17.81 13.95 14.41
N ALA A 334 17.48 14.26 15.66
CA ALA A 334 16.60 15.36 16.03
C ALA A 334 17.16 16.72 15.59
N GLU A 335 18.48 16.89 15.69
CA GLU A 335 19.19 18.12 15.32
C GLU A 335 19.40 18.29 13.79
N THR A 336 19.13 17.25 12.98
CA THR A 336 19.16 17.40 11.51
C THR A 336 18.17 18.45 11.00
N ASP A 337 18.48 19.10 9.88
CA ASP A 337 17.61 20.13 9.28
C ASP A 337 16.17 19.64 9.05
N LEU A 338 15.97 18.38 8.65
CA LEU A 338 14.63 17.79 8.46
C LEU A 338 13.84 17.74 9.76
N PHE A 339 14.43 17.18 10.81
CA PHE A 339 13.72 16.97 12.07
C PHE A 339 13.62 18.25 12.88
N ARG A 340 14.64 19.12 12.87
CA ARG A 340 14.54 20.46 13.45
C ARG A 340 13.41 21.27 12.82
N SER A 341 13.32 21.29 11.48
CA SER A 341 12.21 21.96 10.79
C SER A 341 10.84 21.46 11.27
N LYS A 342 10.68 20.14 11.40
CA LYS A 342 9.45 19.52 11.87
C LYS A 342 9.17 19.81 13.34
N ARG A 343 10.17 19.68 14.22
CA ARG A 343 10.05 19.92 15.66
C ARG A 343 9.65 21.36 15.93
N SER A 344 10.32 22.34 15.32
CA SER A 344 10.00 23.76 15.50
C SER A 344 8.58 24.07 15.01
N SER A 345 8.17 23.53 13.86
CA SER A 345 6.80 23.69 13.36
C SER A 345 5.76 23.04 14.27
N ALA A 346 6.02 21.80 14.73
CA ALA A 346 5.10 21.03 15.58
C ALA A 346 4.99 21.61 16.99
N LEU A 347 6.07 22.20 17.51
CA LEU A 347 6.10 22.86 18.82
C LEU A 347 5.36 24.19 18.79
N ALA A 348 5.55 24.99 17.73
CA ALA A 348 4.80 26.22 17.54
C ALA A 348 3.28 25.97 17.54
N GLU A 349 2.86 24.91 16.83
CA GLU A 349 1.47 24.49 16.80
C GLU A 349 0.99 23.97 18.18
N ALA A 350 1.79 23.13 18.85
CA ALA A 350 1.42 22.58 20.16
C ALA A 350 1.26 23.66 21.24
N LEU A 351 2.18 24.63 21.30
CA LEU A 351 2.10 25.74 22.27
C LEU A 351 0.95 26.70 21.96
N GLU A 352 0.66 26.97 20.68
CA GLU A 352 -0.50 27.78 20.26
C GLU A 352 -1.82 27.09 20.66
N ILE A 353 -1.92 25.78 20.45
CA ILE A 353 -3.06 24.98 20.88
C ILE A 353 -3.21 25.01 22.41
N ALA A 354 -2.12 24.77 23.14
CA ALA A 354 -2.12 24.73 24.60
C ALA A 354 -2.53 26.08 25.22
N SER A 355 -2.01 27.18 24.68
CA SER A 355 -2.36 28.54 25.12
C SER A 355 -3.86 28.83 24.97
N LEU A 356 -4.45 28.49 23.81
CA LEU A 356 -5.86 28.75 23.56
C LEU A 356 -6.78 27.76 24.29
N LEU A 357 -6.57 26.46 24.12
CA LEU A 357 -7.45 25.44 24.70
C LEU A 357 -7.27 25.29 26.21
N GLY A 358 -6.12 25.64 26.77
CA GLY A 358 -5.87 25.63 28.21
C GLY A 358 -6.83 26.51 28.99
N GLY A 359 -7.28 27.64 28.42
CA GLY A 359 -8.29 28.51 29.03
C GLY A 359 -9.69 27.89 29.13
N TYR A 360 -9.95 26.82 28.39
CA TYR A 360 -11.24 26.10 28.41
C TYR A 360 -11.14 24.75 29.12
N LEU A 361 -10.03 24.02 28.93
CA LEU A 361 -9.89 22.62 29.32
C LEU A 361 -9.06 22.42 30.59
N SER A 362 -8.67 23.50 31.29
CA SER A 362 -7.99 23.43 32.59
C SER A 362 -8.88 24.05 33.68
N PRO A 363 -9.57 23.24 34.52
CA PRO A 363 -9.61 21.78 34.54
C PRO A 363 -10.47 21.13 33.42
N PRO A 364 -10.25 19.84 33.09
CA PRO A 364 -10.96 19.16 32.01
C PRO A 364 -12.39 18.83 32.41
N THR A 365 -13.32 19.73 32.10
CA THR A 365 -14.74 19.61 32.47
C THR A 365 -15.65 19.64 31.25
N ILE A 366 -16.86 19.09 31.40
CA ILE A 366 -17.90 19.13 30.37
C ILE A 366 -18.26 20.57 30.02
N GLU A 367 -18.38 21.45 31.03
CA GLU A 367 -18.71 22.86 30.83
C GLU A 367 -17.61 23.58 30.02
N GLY A 368 -16.35 23.37 30.38
CA GLY A 368 -15.19 23.89 29.66
C GLY A 368 -15.15 23.44 28.20
N LEU A 369 -15.36 22.13 27.96
CA LEU A 369 -15.43 21.57 26.61
C LEU A 369 -16.59 22.17 25.80
N THR A 370 -17.76 22.34 26.41
CA THR A 370 -18.94 22.94 25.76
C THR A 370 -18.67 24.39 25.35
N LYS A 371 -18.05 25.17 26.24
CA LYS A 371 -17.62 26.54 25.93
C LYS A 371 -16.60 26.56 24.79
N ALA A 372 -15.66 25.62 24.74
CA ALA A 372 -14.70 25.50 23.65
C ALA A 372 -15.38 25.21 22.29
N PHE A 373 -16.44 24.40 22.26
CA PHE A 373 -17.20 24.17 21.03
C PHE A 373 -17.95 25.40 20.51
N SER A 374 -18.32 26.33 21.40
CA SER A 374 -18.98 27.59 21.03
C SER A 374 -18.03 28.64 20.45
N ASP A 375 -16.71 28.49 20.65
CA ASP A 375 -15.69 29.36 20.04
C ASP A 375 -15.16 28.74 18.72
N PRO A 376 -15.36 29.40 17.56
CA PRO A 376 -14.80 28.93 16.29
C PRO A 376 -13.28 28.73 16.30
N LYS A 377 -12.53 29.54 17.06
CA LYS A 377 -11.06 29.41 17.16
C LYS A 377 -10.69 28.17 17.95
N ALA A 378 -11.28 27.96 19.12
CA ALA A 378 -11.09 26.75 19.91
C ALA A 378 -11.50 25.48 19.13
N ARG A 379 -12.64 25.50 18.41
CA ARG A 379 -13.05 24.40 17.52
C ARG A 379 -12.01 24.08 16.46
N SER A 380 -11.41 25.10 15.84
CA SER A 380 -10.34 24.92 14.86
C SER A 380 -9.09 24.27 15.47
N GLN A 381 -8.72 24.62 16.70
CA GLN A 381 -7.59 23.98 17.40
C GLN A 381 -7.92 22.54 17.81
N MET A 382 -9.14 22.25 18.29
CA MET A 382 -9.57 20.86 18.56
C MET A 382 -9.49 20.00 17.30
N ARG A 383 -9.86 20.55 16.14
CA ARG A 383 -9.70 19.89 14.84
C ARG A 383 -8.25 19.51 14.54
N ARG A 384 -7.28 20.36 14.89
CA ARG A 384 -5.85 20.06 14.75
C ARG A 384 -5.40 18.96 15.71
N VAL A 385 -5.82 19.02 16.98
CA VAL A 385 -5.52 17.98 17.99
C VAL A 385 -6.00 16.60 17.51
N VAL A 386 -7.26 16.50 17.08
CA VAL A 386 -7.85 15.24 16.57
C VAL A 386 -7.09 14.75 15.32
N ARG A 387 -6.79 15.64 14.36
CA ARG A 387 -6.01 15.27 13.15
C ARG A 387 -4.64 14.71 13.51
N ARG A 388 -3.97 15.30 14.49
CA ARG A 388 -2.65 14.86 14.96
C ARG A 388 -2.74 13.52 15.69
N ALA A 389 -3.69 13.35 16.61
CA ALA A 389 -3.95 12.06 17.27
C ALA A 389 -4.20 10.94 16.26
N ARG A 390 -5.01 11.21 15.22
CA ARG A 390 -5.22 10.25 14.12
C ARG A 390 -3.93 9.95 13.36
N GLY A 391 -3.15 10.98 13.02
CA GLY A 391 -1.88 10.83 12.29
C GLY A 391 -0.82 10.02 13.05
N GLU A 392 -0.79 10.13 14.37
CA GLU A 392 0.13 9.38 15.25
C GLU A 392 -0.23 7.90 15.34
N ARG A 393 -1.52 7.55 15.27
CA ARG A 393 -1.99 6.18 15.54
C ARG A 393 -2.44 5.40 14.30
N VAL A 394 -2.80 6.07 13.20
CA VAL A 394 -3.18 5.40 11.92
C VAL A 394 -2.10 4.47 11.40
N GLY A 395 -0.83 4.80 11.59
CA GLY A 395 0.29 3.95 11.15
C GLY A 395 0.64 2.82 12.12
N THR A 396 -0.03 2.72 13.27
CA THR A 396 0.41 1.87 14.39
C THR A 396 -0.63 0.88 14.88
N VAL A 397 -1.90 1.29 14.99
CA VAL A 397 -3.01 0.43 15.42
C VAL A 397 -3.93 0.01 14.26
N ILE A 398 -3.74 0.60 13.09
CA ILE A 398 -4.41 0.20 11.86
C ILE A 398 -3.38 -0.39 10.92
N ALA A 399 -3.77 -1.42 10.18
CA ALA A 399 -2.99 -1.94 9.09
C ALA A 399 -3.85 -2.21 7.85
N ASP A 400 -3.21 -2.27 6.69
CA ASP A 400 -3.84 -2.77 5.47
C ASP A 400 -3.31 -4.16 5.13
N LEU A 401 -4.24 -5.06 4.78
CA LEU A 401 -3.95 -6.33 4.14
C LEU A 401 -3.62 -6.07 2.65
N THR A 402 -2.35 -5.78 2.41
CA THR A 402 -1.82 -5.36 1.09
C THR A 402 -1.65 -6.50 0.09
N VAL A 403 -1.55 -7.73 0.60
CA VAL A 403 -1.42 -8.98 -0.15
C VAL A 403 -2.37 -9.95 0.52
N CYS A 404 -3.23 -10.61 -0.25
CA CYS A 404 -4.10 -11.69 0.24
C CYS A 404 -4.61 -12.51 -0.94
N GLY A 405 -4.29 -13.79 -0.95
CA GLY A 405 -4.78 -14.69 -1.97
C GLY A 405 -4.19 -16.09 -1.84
N ALA A 406 -4.92 -17.06 -2.36
CA ALA A 406 -4.42 -18.43 -2.51
C ALA A 406 -3.75 -18.62 -3.86
N VAL A 407 -2.78 -19.52 -3.90
CA VAL A 407 -2.13 -19.98 -5.13
C VAL A 407 -2.85 -21.21 -5.67
N ALA A 408 -2.59 -21.57 -6.94
CA ALA A 408 -3.05 -22.83 -7.48
C ALA A 408 -2.39 -24.02 -6.75
N PRO A 409 -3.06 -25.18 -6.61
CA PRO A 409 -4.45 -25.47 -6.97
C PRO A 409 -5.48 -25.00 -5.91
N TYR A 410 -5.04 -24.60 -4.72
CA TYR A 410 -5.90 -24.24 -3.58
C TYR A 410 -6.89 -23.10 -3.85
N SER A 411 -6.57 -22.21 -4.78
CA SER A 411 -7.45 -21.13 -5.21
C SER A 411 -8.82 -21.64 -5.72
N ALA A 412 -8.87 -22.83 -6.34
CA ALA A 412 -10.11 -23.47 -6.79
C ALA A 412 -11.05 -23.86 -5.62
N LEU A 413 -10.46 -24.17 -4.46
CA LEU A 413 -11.16 -24.52 -3.21
C LEU A 413 -11.59 -23.30 -2.40
N ALA A 414 -11.49 -22.10 -2.97
CA ALA A 414 -11.70 -20.84 -2.27
C ALA A 414 -10.79 -20.65 -1.04
N ALA A 415 -9.56 -21.18 -1.08
CA ALA A 415 -8.57 -20.95 -0.02
C ALA A 415 -8.18 -19.47 0.12
N GLY A 416 -8.49 -18.60 -0.85
CA GLY A 416 -8.34 -17.15 -0.67
C GLY A 416 -9.16 -16.60 0.51
N LYS A 417 -10.26 -17.26 0.88
CA LYS A 417 -11.06 -16.93 2.07
C LYS A 417 -10.41 -17.38 3.37
N LEU A 418 -9.79 -18.57 3.35
CA LEU A 418 -8.96 -19.07 4.45
C LEU A 418 -7.82 -18.09 4.73
N VAL A 419 -7.07 -17.71 3.68
CA VAL A 419 -5.97 -16.74 3.79
C VAL A 419 -6.45 -15.41 4.36
N GLY A 420 -7.61 -14.91 3.91
CA GLY A 420 -8.19 -13.67 4.43
C GLY A 420 -8.58 -13.74 5.91
N ALA A 421 -9.15 -14.86 6.38
CA ALA A 421 -9.49 -15.06 7.78
C ALA A 421 -8.23 -15.25 8.65
N LEU A 422 -7.29 -16.10 8.21
CA LEU A 422 -6.02 -16.31 8.91
C LEU A 422 -5.17 -15.03 9.00
N ALA A 423 -5.24 -14.15 8.01
CA ALA A 423 -4.50 -12.88 8.01
C ALA A 423 -4.92 -11.91 9.13
N VAL A 424 -6.06 -12.14 9.78
CA VAL A 424 -6.55 -11.36 10.93
C VAL A 424 -6.76 -12.23 12.17
N SER A 425 -6.10 -13.39 12.21
CA SER A 425 -6.14 -14.33 13.33
C SER A 425 -5.33 -13.85 14.55
N PRO A 426 -5.63 -14.38 15.76
CA PRO A 426 -4.84 -14.17 16.98
C PRO A 426 -3.31 -14.27 16.77
N GLN A 427 -2.84 -15.29 16.06
CA GLN A 427 -1.43 -15.55 15.75
C GLN A 427 -0.81 -14.38 14.99
N VAL A 428 -1.52 -13.82 14.00
CA VAL A 428 -1.04 -12.68 13.21
C VAL A 428 -1.05 -11.39 14.04
N LEU A 429 -2.07 -11.18 14.87
CA LEU A 429 -2.14 -10.03 15.77
C LEU A 429 -0.98 -10.05 16.78
N CYS A 430 -0.71 -11.22 17.37
CA CYS A 430 0.40 -11.45 18.30
C CYS A 430 1.75 -11.19 17.61
N ALA A 431 2.01 -11.83 16.45
CA ALA A 431 3.24 -11.64 15.69
C ALA A 431 3.45 -10.17 15.26
N TYR A 432 2.37 -9.45 14.90
CA TYR A 432 2.44 -8.03 14.59
C TYR A 432 2.85 -7.21 15.82
N ARG A 433 2.23 -7.46 16.97
CA ARG A 433 2.54 -6.80 18.24
C ARG A 433 4.01 -7.00 18.61
N GLU A 434 4.51 -8.23 18.59
CA GLU A 434 5.89 -8.57 18.90
C GLU A 434 6.88 -7.89 17.94
N LYS A 435 6.64 -7.98 16.63
CA LYS A 435 7.51 -7.40 15.60
C LYS A 435 7.65 -5.88 15.71
N TYR A 436 6.61 -5.20 16.18
CA TYR A 436 6.57 -3.73 16.27
C TYR A 436 6.62 -3.19 17.70
N ALA A 437 6.89 -4.03 18.71
CA ALA A 437 7.23 -3.63 20.07
C ALA A 437 8.66 -3.05 20.14
N ARG A 438 8.91 -2.00 19.35
CA ARG A 438 10.22 -1.33 19.21
C ARG A 438 10.05 0.17 18.96
N PRO A 439 11.07 1.00 19.22
CA PRO A 439 10.97 2.45 19.02
C PRO A 439 10.57 2.84 17.59
N SER A 440 9.65 3.79 17.48
CA SER A 440 9.23 4.38 16.20
C SER A 440 10.27 5.40 15.75
N GLU A 441 10.87 5.20 14.57
CA GLU A 441 11.99 6.02 14.11
C GLU A 441 11.66 7.53 14.04
N ILE A 442 10.49 7.88 13.47
CA ILE A 442 10.11 9.29 13.29
C ILE A 442 9.79 9.91 14.64
N ALA A 443 9.02 9.22 15.48
CA ALA A 443 8.65 9.75 16.79
C ALA A 443 9.88 9.92 17.69
N SER A 444 10.80 8.95 17.64
CA SER A 444 12.03 8.99 18.45
C SER A 444 12.97 10.11 17.99
N ALA A 445 13.09 10.33 16.68
CA ALA A 445 13.85 11.46 16.14
C ALA A 445 13.17 12.83 16.39
N MET A 446 11.86 12.89 16.57
CA MET A 446 11.18 14.11 17.02
C MET A 446 11.44 14.37 18.51
N ALA A 447 11.49 13.32 19.33
CA ALA A 447 11.64 13.41 20.78
C ALA A 447 13.09 13.43 21.28
N GLY A 448 14.07 13.10 20.43
CA GLY A 448 15.47 12.95 20.83
C GLY A 448 15.73 11.75 21.75
N ARG A 449 14.75 10.85 21.90
CA ARG A 449 14.76 9.68 22.79
C ARG A 449 13.86 8.58 22.20
N PRO A 450 14.03 7.30 22.57
CA PRO A 450 13.17 6.23 22.05
C PRO A 450 11.69 6.45 22.45
N ILE A 451 10.80 6.41 21.46
CA ILE A 451 9.34 6.46 21.64
C ILE A 451 8.71 5.19 21.09
N LEU A 452 8.11 4.40 21.99
CA LEU A 452 7.31 3.24 21.65
C LEU A 452 5.90 3.68 21.26
N ARG A 453 5.35 3.12 20.19
CA ARG A 453 3.97 3.38 19.76
C ARG A 453 3.16 2.10 19.87
N GLU A 454 1.93 2.23 20.36
CA GLU A 454 0.96 1.13 20.51
C GLU A 454 0.86 0.29 19.22
N PRO A 455 1.25 -1.00 19.25
CA PRO A 455 1.19 -1.89 18.10
C PRO A 455 -0.02 -2.85 18.14
N ARG A 456 -0.87 -2.84 19.18
CA ARG A 456 -2.09 -3.66 19.24
C ARG A 456 -3.12 -3.16 18.22
N LEU A 457 -3.33 -3.97 17.18
CA LEU A 457 -4.22 -3.62 16.06
C LEU A 457 -5.69 -3.57 16.49
N SER A 458 -6.39 -2.54 16.04
CA SER A 458 -7.84 -2.34 16.21
C SER A 458 -8.64 -2.66 14.94
N PHE A 459 -8.01 -2.51 13.78
CA PHE A 459 -8.68 -2.57 12.49
C PHE A 459 -7.70 -3.01 11.39
N VAL A 460 -8.17 -3.87 10.49
CA VAL A 460 -7.44 -4.23 9.26
C VAL A 460 -8.27 -3.88 8.04
N GLY A 461 -7.77 -2.96 7.22
CA GLY A 461 -8.35 -2.57 5.94
C GLY A 461 -7.81 -3.38 4.77
N THR A 462 -8.47 -3.31 3.62
CA THR A 462 -7.91 -3.76 2.34
C THR A 462 -8.58 -3.05 1.18
N THR A 463 -7.85 -2.91 0.08
CA THR A 463 -8.41 -2.49 -1.21
C THR A 463 -8.45 -3.69 -2.15
N SER A 464 -9.58 -3.92 -2.81
CA SER A 464 -9.69 -4.97 -3.83
C SER A 464 -8.96 -4.57 -5.12
N LEU A 465 -8.62 -5.56 -5.95
CA LEU A 465 -8.05 -5.28 -7.28
C LEU A 465 -9.10 -4.73 -8.25
N TYR A 466 -10.37 -5.14 -8.11
CA TYR A 466 -11.45 -4.88 -9.04
C TYR A 466 -12.64 -4.20 -8.35
N GLY A 467 -13.19 -3.14 -8.95
CA GLY A 467 -14.38 -2.43 -8.46
C GLY A 467 -15.71 -3.21 -8.59
N THR A 468 -15.72 -4.32 -9.34
CA THR A 468 -16.93 -5.12 -9.64
C THR A 468 -17.17 -6.28 -8.66
N GLY A 469 -16.28 -6.47 -7.68
CA GLY A 469 -16.41 -7.48 -6.60
C GLY A 469 -15.13 -8.29 -6.37
N SER A 470 -14.84 -8.59 -5.09
CA SER A 470 -13.74 -9.47 -4.64
C SER A 470 -14.28 -10.84 -4.20
N SER A 471 -13.84 -11.93 -4.84
CA SER A 471 -14.22 -13.29 -4.40
C SER A 471 -13.62 -13.66 -3.04
N GLN A 472 -12.50 -13.02 -2.66
CA GLN A 472 -11.81 -13.24 -1.41
C GLN A 472 -12.63 -12.67 -0.24
N TYR A 473 -12.98 -11.39 -0.29
CA TYR A 473 -13.57 -10.68 0.85
C TYR A 473 -15.11 -10.71 0.86
N ASN A 474 -15.75 -10.87 -0.31
CA ASN A 474 -17.21 -10.90 -0.37
C ASN A 474 -17.78 -12.05 0.46
N ARG A 475 -18.70 -11.70 1.37
CA ARG A 475 -19.38 -12.65 2.27
C ARG A 475 -18.40 -13.46 3.14
N LEU A 476 -17.21 -12.93 3.38
CA LEU A 476 -16.23 -13.54 4.26
C LEU A 476 -16.50 -13.09 5.70
N PHE A 477 -17.30 -13.88 6.41
CA PHE A 477 -17.62 -13.67 7.81
C PHE A 477 -17.67 -15.00 8.56
N TRP A 478 -17.20 -15.03 9.80
CA TRP A 478 -17.20 -16.18 10.68
C TRP A 478 -17.80 -15.80 12.06
N PRO A 479 -18.33 -16.78 12.82
CA PRO A 479 -18.65 -16.57 14.23
C PRO A 479 -17.36 -16.25 15.02
N ALA A 480 -17.41 -15.34 15.98
CA ALA A 480 -16.21 -14.86 16.66
C ALA A 480 -15.52 -15.94 17.53
N ASP A 481 -16.28 -16.93 18.02
CA ASP A 481 -15.79 -18.09 18.77
C ASP A 481 -14.72 -18.93 18.03
N VAL A 482 -14.74 -18.93 16.70
CA VAL A 482 -13.69 -19.53 15.83
C VAL A 482 -12.32 -18.94 16.17
N MET A 483 -12.28 -17.67 16.59
CA MET A 483 -11.08 -16.95 17.04
C MET A 483 -11.11 -16.65 18.55
N GLY A 484 -11.97 -17.34 19.32
CA GLY A 484 -12.04 -17.22 20.78
C GLY A 484 -12.82 -16.00 21.30
N GLY A 485 -13.63 -15.36 20.46
CA GLY A 485 -14.60 -14.35 20.87
C GLY A 485 -15.96 -14.94 21.30
N GLU A 486 -16.96 -14.08 21.47
CA GLU A 486 -18.32 -14.48 21.85
C GLU A 486 -19.08 -15.14 20.68
N SER A 487 -19.88 -16.18 20.96
CA SER A 487 -20.50 -17.03 19.92
C SER A 487 -21.62 -16.35 19.12
N ASP A 488 -22.27 -15.33 19.67
CA ASP A 488 -23.33 -14.54 19.04
C ASP A 488 -22.79 -13.39 18.18
N ILE A 489 -21.52 -13.04 18.36
CA ILE A 489 -20.83 -12.03 17.57
C ILE A 489 -20.35 -12.62 16.25
N ARG A 490 -20.53 -11.85 15.17
CA ARG A 490 -20.06 -12.21 13.83
C ARG A 490 -18.95 -11.26 13.38
N MET A 491 -17.78 -11.81 13.12
CA MET A 491 -16.63 -11.09 12.58
C MET A 491 -16.51 -11.30 11.07
N GLY A 492 -15.88 -10.36 10.37
CA GLY A 492 -15.58 -10.51 8.95
C GLY A 492 -15.28 -9.22 8.21
N PHE A 493 -15.20 -9.33 6.88
CA PHE A 493 -14.89 -8.21 6.00
C PHE A 493 -16.16 -7.45 5.63
N HIS A 494 -16.27 -6.22 6.13
CA HIS A 494 -17.31 -5.26 5.78
C HIS A 494 -16.91 -4.48 4.52
N GLU A 495 -17.84 -4.27 3.59
CA GLU A 495 -17.65 -3.35 2.46
C GLU A 495 -17.82 -1.91 2.96
N LEU A 496 -16.77 -1.11 2.88
CA LEU A 496 -16.72 0.25 3.43
C LEU A 496 -17.07 1.32 2.39
N GLY A 497 -16.93 0.99 1.10
CA GLY A 497 -17.15 1.93 0.00
C GLY A 497 -16.23 1.66 -1.19
N ARG A 498 -16.03 2.68 -2.03
CA ARG A 498 -15.17 2.61 -3.23
C ARG A 498 -14.14 3.73 -3.24
N SER A 499 -12.93 3.41 -3.68
CA SER A 499 -11.85 4.39 -3.84
C SER A 499 -12.06 5.28 -5.08
N ARG A 500 -11.57 6.52 -5.03
CA ARG A 500 -11.55 7.47 -6.16
C ARG A 500 -10.39 7.30 -7.16
N SER A 501 -9.65 6.18 -7.11
CA SER A 501 -8.69 5.78 -8.16
C SER A 501 -7.48 6.73 -8.39
N PHE A 502 -6.86 7.24 -7.34
CA PHE A 502 -5.68 8.10 -7.45
C PHE A 502 -4.37 7.35 -7.19
N GLY A 503 -3.36 7.56 -8.02
CA GLY A 503 -2.03 6.99 -7.80
C GLY A 503 -1.05 7.22 -8.95
N THR A 504 0.10 6.54 -8.89
CA THR A 504 1.15 6.57 -9.93
C THR A 504 1.41 5.18 -10.53
N SER A 505 0.55 4.20 -10.27
CA SER A 505 0.75 2.81 -10.71
C SER A 505 0.74 2.68 -12.24
N HIS A 506 0.10 3.61 -12.93
CA HIS A 506 0.01 3.67 -14.38
C HIS A 506 1.17 4.41 -15.04
N PHE A 507 2.18 4.91 -14.31
CA PHE A 507 3.41 5.48 -14.88
C PHE A 507 4.63 4.57 -14.72
N SER A 508 5.43 4.38 -15.78
CA SER A 508 6.60 3.49 -15.83
C SER A 508 7.79 4.07 -15.10
N ASP A 509 8.81 3.25 -14.84
CA ASP A 509 10.06 3.76 -14.27
C ASP A 509 10.72 4.76 -15.23
N GLU A 510 10.72 4.48 -16.54
CA GLU A 510 11.21 5.38 -17.59
C GLU A 510 10.45 6.71 -17.62
N THR A 511 9.13 6.67 -17.48
CA THR A 511 8.29 7.87 -17.41
C THR A 511 8.62 8.70 -16.18
N VAL A 512 8.76 8.07 -15.01
CA VAL A 512 9.14 8.76 -13.78
C VAL A 512 10.53 9.39 -13.92
N ASP A 513 11.50 8.69 -14.50
CA ASP A 513 12.85 9.20 -14.70
C ASP A 513 12.88 10.38 -15.69
N ALA A 514 12.13 10.31 -16.78
CA ALA A 514 11.98 11.41 -17.73
C ALA A 514 11.33 12.65 -17.08
N LEU A 515 10.29 12.46 -16.26
CA LEU A 515 9.64 13.52 -15.49
C LEU A 515 10.60 14.18 -14.48
N VAL A 516 11.39 13.37 -13.77
CA VAL A 516 12.43 13.87 -12.86
C VAL A 516 13.48 14.68 -13.62
N ARG A 517 13.92 14.20 -14.78
CA ARG A 517 14.90 14.89 -15.63
C ARG A 517 14.40 16.28 -16.05
N VAL A 518 13.17 16.39 -16.56
CA VAL A 518 12.57 17.68 -16.95
C VAL A 518 12.46 18.62 -15.76
N SER A 519 11.98 18.14 -14.60
CA SER A 519 11.86 18.99 -13.43
C SER A 519 13.20 19.55 -12.93
N THR A 520 14.27 18.77 -13.07
CA THR A 520 15.63 19.18 -12.69
C THR A 520 16.15 20.29 -13.62
N LEU A 521 15.94 20.14 -14.93
CA LEU A 521 16.38 21.12 -15.92
C LEU A 521 15.63 22.45 -15.82
N ARG A 522 14.36 22.43 -15.43
CA ARG A 522 13.54 23.65 -15.24
C ARG A 522 13.68 24.28 -13.86
N GLY A 523 14.73 23.94 -13.12
CA GLY A 523 15.08 24.63 -11.87
C GLY A 523 14.14 24.37 -10.71
N SER A 524 13.45 23.22 -10.66
CA SER A 524 12.70 22.86 -9.45
C SER A 524 13.68 22.72 -8.28
N LEU A 525 13.63 23.70 -7.36
CA LEU A 525 14.44 23.71 -6.13
C LEU A 525 14.09 22.54 -5.19
N VAL A 526 12.93 21.91 -5.39
CA VAL A 526 12.45 20.81 -4.56
C VAL A 526 12.98 19.48 -5.10
N ARG A 527 14.16 19.07 -4.62
CA ARG A 527 14.62 17.69 -4.80
C ARG A 527 13.80 16.76 -3.93
N VAL A 528 13.01 15.89 -4.56
CA VAL A 528 12.29 14.81 -3.86
C VAL A 528 13.28 13.73 -3.47
N ASN A 529 13.75 13.80 -2.23
CA ASN A 529 14.67 12.80 -1.70
C ASN A 529 13.88 11.59 -1.21
N SER A 530 14.51 10.41 -1.24
CA SER A 530 13.91 9.17 -0.71
C SER A 530 14.27 8.96 0.77
N LEU A 531 14.47 10.05 1.52
CA LEU A 531 14.72 10.00 2.96
C LEU A 531 13.41 9.66 3.70
N PHE A 532 13.52 8.79 4.69
CA PHE A 532 12.39 8.38 5.50
C PHE A 532 11.84 9.57 6.32
N GLY A 533 10.52 9.73 6.33
CA GLY A 533 9.82 10.81 7.03
C GLY A 533 9.50 12.05 6.19
N GLU A 534 9.98 12.21 4.96
CA GLU A 534 9.67 13.40 4.15
C GLU A 534 8.21 13.48 3.62
N GLY A 535 7.44 12.40 3.72
CA GLY A 535 6.03 12.37 3.31
C GLY A 535 5.59 11.03 2.71
N VAL A 536 4.34 11.01 2.23
CA VAL A 536 3.55 9.79 1.95
C VAL A 536 4.12 8.91 0.83
N SER A 537 4.69 9.48 -0.24
CA SER A 537 5.33 8.71 -1.32
C SER A 537 6.32 9.54 -2.15
N PRO A 538 7.61 9.16 -2.22
CA PRO A 538 8.59 9.80 -3.10
C PRO A 538 8.20 9.72 -4.59
N ARG A 539 7.68 8.58 -5.08
CA ARG A 539 7.28 8.42 -6.50
C ARG A 539 6.17 9.41 -6.88
N LEU A 540 5.09 9.45 -6.11
CA LEU A 540 4.00 10.42 -6.25
C LEU A 540 4.49 11.88 -6.27
N ARG A 541 5.39 12.25 -5.34
CA ARG A 541 5.99 13.60 -5.32
C ARG A 541 6.78 13.89 -6.60
N LYS A 542 7.64 12.97 -7.05
CA LYS A 542 8.40 13.09 -8.31
C LYS A 542 7.48 13.28 -9.53
N VAL A 543 6.45 12.45 -9.66
CA VAL A 543 5.47 12.54 -10.75
C VAL A 543 4.75 13.88 -10.73
N ARG A 544 4.24 14.33 -9.57
CA ARG A 544 3.56 15.63 -9.46
C ARG A 544 4.45 16.79 -9.90
N VAL A 545 5.70 16.81 -9.45
CA VAL A 545 6.67 17.85 -9.79
C VAL A 545 7.01 17.82 -11.29
N GLY A 546 7.22 16.64 -11.87
CA GLY A 546 7.48 16.52 -13.31
C GLY A 546 6.30 16.91 -14.19
N LEU A 547 5.08 16.51 -13.83
CA LEU A 547 3.86 16.91 -14.55
C LEU A 547 3.65 18.42 -14.47
N ALA A 548 3.89 19.03 -13.30
CA ALA A 548 3.86 20.48 -13.15
C ALA A 548 4.92 21.17 -14.02
N ALA A 549 6.12 20.59 -14.16
CA ALA A 549 7.16 21.11 -15.04
C ALA A 549 6.79 21.03 -16.54
N LEU A 550 5.89 20.13 -16.93
CA LEU A 550 5.26 20.09 -18.26
C LEU A 550 4.05 21.05 -18.39
N GLY A 551 3.61 21.69 -17.31
CA GLY A 551 2.38 22.48 -17.28
C GLY A 551 1.11 21.64 -17.32
N TRP A 552 1.19 20.34 -17.00
CA TRP A 552 0.09 19.39 -17.13
C TRP A 552 -0.70 19.24 -15.82
N PRO A 553 -2.02 18.98 -15.89
CA PRO A 553 -2.88 18.91 -14.71
C PRO A 553 -2.66 17.61 -13.93
N ALA A 554 -1.71 17.62 -12.99
CA ALA A 554 -1.31 16.44 -12.22
C ALA A 554 -2.50 15.76 -11.51
N ASN A 555 -3.45 16.51 -10.97
CA ASN A 555 -4.60 15.92 -10.27
C ASN A 555 -5.53 15.12 -11.22
N GLU A 556 -5.59 15.46 -12.50
CA GLU A 556 -6.38 14.67 -13.46
C GLU A 556 -5.58 13.47 -13.97
N LEU A 557 -4.30 13.66 -14.27
CA LEU A 557 -3.44 12.60 -14.79
C LEU A 557 -3.09 11.53 -13.75
N LEU A 558 -3.21 11.83 -12.46
CA LEU A 558 -3.06 10.85 -11.38
C LEU A 558 -4.32 10.00 -11.14
N LYS A 559 -5.46 10.36 -11.73
CA LYS A 559 -6.68 9.54 -11.67
C LYS A 559 -6.59 8.44 -12.71
N HIS A 560 -6.35 7.20 -12.29
CA HIS A 560 -6.19 6.08 -13.21
C HIS A 560 -7.50 5.37 -13.58
N GLY A 561 -8.66 5.87 -13.09
CA GLY A 561 -9.98 5.35 -13.48
C GLY A 561 -10.23 3.87 -13.13
N ARG A 562 -9.59 3.35 -12.07
CA ARG A 562 -9.80 1.98 -11.56
C ARG A 562 -10.40 2.04 -10.17
N GLU A 563 -11.72 2.07 -10.10
CA GLU A 563 -12.40 1.99 -8.81
C GLU A 563 -12.08 0.66 -8.14
N ARG A 564 -11.81 0.71 -6.84
CA ARG A 564 -11.56 -0.45 -5.99
C ARG A 564 -12.54 -0.43 -4.84
N ILE A 565 -13.12 -1.58 -4.53
CA ILE A 565 -13.92 -1.74 -3.32
C ILE A 565 -12.99 -1.77 -2.12
N LEU A 566 -13.34 -1.00 -1.09
CA LEU A 566 -12.68 -0.97 0.20
C LEU A 566 -13.37 -1.96 1.13
N TYR A 567 -12.59 -2.81 1.80
CA TYR A 567 -13.09 -3.68 2.86
C TYR A 567 -12.35 -3.42 4.16
N GLY A 568 -12.97 -3.79 5.28
CA GLY A 568 -12.37 -3.69 6.60
C GLY A 568 -12.87 -4.74 7.57
N VAL A 569 -12.02 -5.12 8.51
CA VAL A 569 -12.35 -6.02 9.63
C VAL A 569 -12.12 -5.24 10.93
N PRO A 570 -13.17 -4.93 11.70
CA PRO A 570 -12.98 -4.48 13.08
C PRO A 570 -12.45 -5.65 13.91
N LEU A 571 -11.39 -5.41 14.67
CA LEU A 571 -10.81 -6.40 15.60
C LEU A 571 -11.25 -6.17 17.04
N VAL A 572 -11.75 -4.97 17.33
CA VAL A 572 -12.21 -4.53 18.65
C VAL A 572 -13.61 -3.94 18.53
N GLU A 573 -14.36 -3.87 19.63
CA GLU A 573 -15.67 -3.21 19.69
C GLU A 573 -15.52 -1.69 19.69
N ASN A 574 -14.60 -1.17 20.50
CA ASN A 574 -14.35 0.25 20.70
C ASN A 574 -13.45 0.84 19.60
N VAL A 575 -13.67 0.48 18.33
CA VAL A 575 -12.79 0.82 17.20
C VAL A 575 -12.45 2.31 17.17
N ARG A 576 -13.45 3.19 17.20
CA ARG A 576 -13.27 4.66 17.09
C ARG A 576 -12.39 5.19 18.22
N ASP A 577 -12.82 4.94 19.45
CA ASP A 577 -12.26 5.56 20.66
C ASP A 577 -10.90 4.97 20.99
N TYR A 578 -10.75 3.64 20.89
CA TYR A 578 -9.45 3.01 20.99
C TYR A 578 -8.55 3.40 19.83
N SER A 579 -9.03 3.66 18.59
CA SER A 579 -8.21 4.11 17.45
C SER A 579 -7.78 5.58 17.51
N LEU A 580 -8.43 6.41 18.30
CA LEU A 580 -8.03 7.79 18.60
C LEU A 580 -7.23 7.90 19.92
N GLY A 581 -7.24 6.85 20.74
CA GLY A 581 -6.54 6.79 22.03
C GLY A 581 -7.30 7.51 23.13
N VAL A 582 -8.62 7.63 22.97
CA VAL A 582 -9.56 7.99 24.03
C VAL A 582 -9.58 6.84 25.02
N ASP A 583 -9.88 5.63 24.53
CA ASP A 583 -9.71 4.39 25.29
C ASP A 583 -8.25 3.93 25.20
N GLN A 584 -7.66 3.59 26.36
CA GLN A 584 -6.29 3.04 26.41
C GLN A 584 -6.25 1.54 26.09
N GLU A 585 -7.32 0.81 26.41
CA GLU A 585 -7.38 -0.64 26.25
C GLU A 585 -8.31 -1.07 25.11
N PRO A 586 -7.85 -1.98 24.22
CA PRO A 586 -8.69 -2.55 23.18
C PRO A 586 -9.68 -3.57 23.77
N ARG A 587 -10.96 -3.47 23.41
CA ARG A 587 -11.97 -4.49 23.71
C ARG A 587 -12.08 -5.45 22.53
N TYR A 588 -11.23 -6.46 22.50
CA TYR A 588 -11.13 -7.37 21.35
C TYR A 588 -12.41 -8.19 21.13
N LEU A 589 -12.79 -8.33 19.86
CA LEU A 589 -13.87 -9.22 19.38
C LEU A 589 -13.42 -10.69 19.28
N LEU A 590 -12.15 -10.97 19.55
CA LEU A 590 -11.49 -12.28 19.50
C LEU A 590 -10.60 -12.43 20.73
N ASN A 591 -10.02 -13.62 20.93
CA ASN A 591 -8.97 -13.82 21.93
C ASN A 591 -7.58 -13.77 21.26
N PRO A 592 -6.78 -12.70 21.43
CA PRO A 592 -5.45 -12.59 20.80
C PRO A 592 -4.44 -13.64 21.27
N GLU A 593 -4.70 -14.30 22.39
CA GLU A 593 -3.83 -15.31 23.00
C GLU A 593 -4.21 -16.74 22.62
N LEU A 594 -5.24 -16.92 21.77
CA LEU A 594 -5.67 -18.24 21.32
C LEU A 594 -4.63 -18.90 20.41
N THR A 595 -3.93 -19.90 20.93
CA THR A 595 -2.86 -20.64 20.23
C THR A 595 -3.36 -21.55 19.12
N GLU A 596 -4.57 -22.11 19.25
CA GLU A 596 -5.17 -23.06 18.30
C GLU A 596 -5.98 -22.40 17.17
N ALA A 597 -5.99 -21.07 17.08
CA ALA A 597 -6.84 -20.36 16.12
C ALA A 597 -6.61 -20.78 14.65
N ASP A 598 -5.37 -21.06 14.24
CA ASP A 598 -5.08 -21.58 12.89
C ASP A 598 -5.89 -22.84 12.56
N ALA A 599 -5.95 -23.79 13.51
CA ALA A 599 -6.66 -25.05 13.33
C ALA A 599 -8.17 -24.82 13.28
N LYS A 600 -8.71 -24.02 14.20
CA LYS A 600 -10.16 -23.68 14.25
C LYS A 600 -10.62 -22.93 13.01
N VAL A 601 -9.86 -21.94 12.55
CA VAL A 601 -10.15 -21.19 11.32
C VAL A 601 -10.07 -22.11 10.09
N SER A 602 -9.11 -23.03 10.08
CA SER A 602 -8.95 -24.01 9.01
C SER A 602 -10.12 -24.99 8.94
N GLU A 603 -10.55 -25.52 10.07
CA GLU A 603 -11.72 -26.40 10.19
C GLU A 603 -13.00 -25.70 9.72
N TRP A 604 -13.25 -24.50 10.24
CA TRP A 604 -14.38 -23.67 9.81
C TRP A 604 -14.38 -23.44 8.28
N TRP A 605 -13.23 -23.14 7.70
CA TRP A 605 -13.12 -22.97 6.24
C TRP A 605 -13.34 -24.28 5.48
N LEU A 606 -12.77 -25.39 5.98
CA LEU A 606 -12.91 -26.72 5.39
C LEU A 606 -14.39 -27.09 5.28
N GLU A 607 -15.13 -26.95 6.37
CA GLU A 607 -16.56 -27.27 6.43
C GLU A 607 -17.39 -26.33 5.54
N ARG A 608 -17.17 -25.02 5.67
CA ARG A 608 -18.03 -24.03 5.04
C ARG A 608 -17.80 -23.87 3.54
N TRP A 609 -16.56 -24.03 3.07
CA TRP A 609 -16.18 -23.72 1.70
C TRP A 609 -15.54 -24.89 0.98
N CYS A 610 -14.52 -25.51 1.58
CA CYS A 610 -13.70 -26.52 0.90
C CYS A 610 -14.52 -27.76 0.54
N ARG A 611 -15.23 -28.35 1.52
CA ARG A 611 -15.96 -29.61 1.37
C ARG A 611 -16.91 -29.61 0.18
N ARG A 612 -17.77 -28.59 0.08
CA ARG A 612 -18.72 -28.46 -1.05
C ARG A 612 -18.04 -28.19 -2.39
N ARG A 613 -16.88 -27.55 -2.40
CA ARG A 613 -16.14 -27.26 -3.65
C ARG A 613 -15.39 -28.48 -4.15
N ALA A 614 -14.78 -29.23 -3.25
CA ALA A 614 -14.04 -30.44 -3.56
C ALA A 614 -14.91 -31.54 -4.20
N THR A 615 -16.24 -31.50 -4.05
CA THR A 615 -17.16 -32.44 -4.70
C THR A 615 -17.60 -32.01 -6.11
N GLN A 616 -17.20 -30.83 -6.59
CA GLN A 616 -17.65 -30.31 -7.89
C GLN A 616 -16.67 -30.71 -8.99
N GLU A 617 -17.16 -31.36 -10.05
CA GLU A 617 -16.29 -31.90 -11.11
C GLU A 617 -15.42 -30.83 -11.77
N HIS A 618 -15.99 -29.68 -12.15
CA HIS A 618 -15.23 -28.58 -12.74
C HIS A 618 -14.12 -28.03 -11.81
N VAL A 619 -14.28 -28.16 -10.48
CA VAL A 619 -13.24 -27.78 -9.51
C VAL A 619 -12.14 -28.82 -9.51
N LEU A 620 -12.48 -30.12 -9.51
CA LEU A 620 -11.52 -31.22 -9.60
C LEU A 620 -10.72 -31.16 -10.91
N GLU A 621 -11.38 -30.95 -12.05
CA GLU A 621 -10.76 -30.77 -13.36
C GLU A 621 -9.81 -29.56 -13.36
N SER A 622 -10.24 -28.43 -12.82
CA SER A 622 -9.39 -27.25 -12.67
C SER A 622 -8.16 -27.54 -11.82
N MET A 623 -8.27 -28.30 -10.74
CA MET A 623 -7.10 -28.69 -9.94
C MET A 623 -6.17 -29.60 -10.73
N ARG A 624 -6.70 -30.62 -11.43
CA ARG A 624 -5.91 -31.57 -12.25
C ARG A 624 -5.12 -30.93 -13.40
N SER A 625 -5.48 -29.70 -13.78
CA SER A 625 -4.71 -28.90 -14.74
C SER A 625 -3.36 -28.42 -14.20
N HIS A 626 -3.14 -28.47 -12.89
CA HIS A 626 -1.91 -28.02 -12.24
C HIS A 626 -0.99 -29.21 -11.93
N ARG A 627 0.06 -29.38 -12.74
CA ARG A 627 0.91 -30.58 -12.76
C ARG A 627 2.37 -30.21 -12.48
N LEU A 628 3.06 -31.06 -11.73
CA LEU A 628 4.49 -30.92 -11.45
C LEU A 628 5.38 -31.85 -12.29
N VAL A 629 4.78 -32.69 -13.14
CA VAL A 629 5.50 -33.49 -14.15
C VAL A 629 6.08 -32.56 -15.20
N ARG A 630 7.28 -32.86 -15.72
CA ARG A 630 7.93 -32.02 -16.74
C ARG A 630 7.27 -32.20 -18.12
N PRO A 631 7.04 -31.11 -18.89
CA PRO A 631 7.25 -29.71 -18.51
C PRO A 631 6.25 -29.26 -17.42
N VAL A 632 6.74 -28.53 -16.41
CA VAL A 632 5.93 -28.11 -15.26
C VAL A 632 4.85 -27.13 -15.71
N GLU A 633 3.60 -27.55 -15.63
CA GLU A 633 2.38 -26.80 -15.97
C GLU A 633 1.59 -26.52 -14.69
N HIS A 634 2.02 -25.52 -13.93
CA HIS A 634 1.44 -25.23 -12.63
C HIS A 634 1.10 -23.74 -12.47
N GLY A 635 -0.12 -23.42 -12.04
CA GLY A 635 -0.59 -22.03 -11.93
C GLY A 635 0.13 -21.18 -10.86
N ALA A 636 0.93 -21.81 -10.02
CA ALA A 636 1.80 -21.15 -9.03
C ALA A 636 3.27 -21.02 -9.49
N ARG A 637 3.59 -21.40 -10.74
CA ARG A 637 4.88 -21.11 -11.37
C ARG A 637 4.87 -19.69 -11.94
N VAL A 638 5.98 -18.97 -11.80
CA VAL A 638 6.07 -17.59 -12.31
C VAL A 638 6.09 -17.59 -13.85
N PRO A 639 5.17 -16.87 -14.52
CA PRO A 639 5.16 -16.82 -15.99
C PRO A 639 6.19 -15.79 -16.46
N LEU A 640 7.41 -16.23 -16.78
CA LEU A 640 8.41 -15.36 -17.38
C LEU A 640 7.99 -14.96 -18.80
N PRO A 641 7.89 -13.66 -19.12
CA PRO A 641 7.63 -13.23 -20.49
C PRO A 641 8.71 -13.77 -21.44
N VAL A 642 8.32 -14.20 -22.63
CA VAL A 642 9.27 -14.59 -23.67
C VAL A 642 10.06 -13.33 -24.06
N GLY A 643 11.39 -13.41 -24.09
CA GLY A 643 12.24 -12.31 -24.54
C GLY A 643 12.11 -12.12 -26.06
N GLU A 644 12.35 -10.92 -26.57
CA GLU A 644 12.49 -10.74 -28.01
C GLU A 644 13.59 -11.68 -28.54
N GLY A 645 13.25 -12.55 -29.50
CA GLY A 645 14.19 -13.46 -30.15
C GLY A 645 14.25 -14.91 -29.65
N MET A 646 13.46 -15.31 -28.64
CA MET A 646 13.26 -16.73 -28.32
C MET A 646 11.85 -17.15 -28.73
N ALA A 647 11.71 -18.20 -29.54
CA ALA A 647 10.41 -18.77 -29.87
C ALA A 647 9.72 -19.31 -28.61
N ALA A 648 8.38 -19.21 -28.57
CA ALA A 648 7.59 -19.88 -27.56
C ALA A 648 7.83 -21.40 -27.66
N PRO A 649 8.07 -22.12 -26.54
CA PRO A 649 8.15 -23.57 -26.60
C PRO A 649 6.74 -24.11 -26.86
N GLY A 650 6.46 -24.54 -28.09
CA GLY A 650 5.19 -25.21 -28.41
C GLY A 650 4.70 -25.15 -29.86
N GLU A 651 5.24 -24.31 -30.74
CA GLU A 651 4.88 -24.34 -32.16
C GLU A 651 5.89 -25.17 -32.97
N GLU A 652 5.92 -26.48 -32.72
CA GLU A 652 6.36 -27.41 -33.77
C GLU A 652 5.26 -27.48 -34.82
N MET A 653 5.50 -26.75 -35.90
CA MET A 653 4.80 -26.80 -37.17
C MET A 653 4.69 -28.26 -37.62
N PHE A 654 3.48 -28.84 -37.59
CA PHE A 654 3.21 -30.10 -38.29
C PHE A 654 3.50 -29.90 -39.78
N PRO A 655 4.36 -30.73 -40.41
CA PRO A 655 4.57 -30.64 -41.85
C PRO A 655 3.30 -31.12 -42.55
N ILE A 656 2.65 -30.21 -43.26
CA ILE A 656 1.63 -30.55 -44.25
C ILE A 656 2.33 -31.41 -45.31
N SER A 657 1.98 -32.69 -45.36
CA SER A 657 2.36 -33.57 -46.47
C SER A 657 1.40 -33.32 -47.64
N ASN A 658 1.96 -33.28 -48.86
CA ASN A 658 1.30 -33.02 -50.14
C ASN A 658 -0.01 -33.77 -50.36
#